data_AF-A0A2G2P9M4-F1
#
_entry.id   AF-A0A2G2P9M4-F1
#
_cell.length_a   1.000
_cell.length_b   1.000
_cell.length_c   1.000
_cell.angle_alpha   90.00
_cell.angle_beta   90.00
_cell.angle_gamma   90.00
#
_symmetry.space_group_name_H-M   'P 1'
#
loop_
_entity.id
_entity.type
_entity.pdbx_description
1 polymer ?
#
loop_
_entity_poly.entity_id
_entity_poly.type
_entity_poly.pdbx_seq_one_letter_code
_entity_poly.pdbx_strand_id
1 'polypeptide(L)'
;MIFGKKEVDKINKAVKKDFIQKDINKVDEKIKKIKSFVAEDIISKLDSFEIGIITNTKKGNFSYVTDRKMSIFIKDVNLTEQTFDFINKNDRIFNHKSVVLYKHNTKRFIEEIIILSNNEVSLKSIIFFFNKYKNQNIKLFNTKQMNYFIKQFINKKIHESLNTDAFINLFIHYNSNDIIEIIDSYVSTTVTLDSKVINLLLTKINEETVQSLFKSENKDKFFNVSSINEKVASLPSVVKSKYSDLINSFNKCKNYNHVNVSFDANTIYDQFKDSDYTLAKKWINNNNHDVFEYAKMLSARGAELASIKFYEQLCSKVYDTAITQINNDSSDWKLFDLVVDNKNIDVKNSRSVFNEKLSYSEHCIPRFKKTRTSNPVNILGVISPYIKLEENQEQLERKTFYSTTNIENMITVLGETSLNEIDSYANRFSKKGLEVDLDKKNFTPDWILEYPKEFYKYRDELKSDFIKTFNGYPSAIEYDVLNENLIPFFLSCGIDLPNIHDENIFYGRLTKEQFNFYNRLKIQGKQTITKPFLYLAILKHFSERLQKSKDINYTPSDYKKLIYYEESFNYPLGIYDPTFIIKKLIDTLETLWQQRNVINMSSYVTFKYNQKGILLAKISMSTSWDTLIAYCGGFIEGKGACGFKPLIKGKHKTCSYCKKIICPKCNFCINQCVRLKK
;
A
#
# COMPACT_ATOMS: atom_id res chain seq x y z
N MET A 1 39.76 -47.81 -74.60
CA MET A 1 40.20 -46.69 -75.46
C MET A 1 40.06 -45.39 -74.68
N ILE A 2 41.17 -44.83 -74.23
CA ILE A 2 41.23 -43.54 -73.53
C ILE A 2 41.37 -42.48 -74.62
N PHE A 3 40.31 -41.71 -74.88
CA PHE A 3 40.47 -40.46 -75.63
C PHE A 3 41.25 -39.48 -74.76
N GLY A 4 42.32 -38.91 -75.32
CA GLY A 4 43.17 -37.97 -74.61
C GLY A 4 42.39 -36.70 -74.24
N LYS A 5 42.72 -36.10 -73.09
CA LYS A 5 42.10 -34.90 -72.52
C LYS A 5 41.89 -33.75 -73.53
N LYS A 6 42.76 -33.65 -74.55
CA LYS A 6 42.66 -32.67 -75.65
C LYS A 6 41.49 -32.90 -76.62
N GLU A 7 41.04 -34.14 -76.83
CA GLU A 7 39.90 -34.45 -77.72
C GLU A 7 38.56 -34.24 -77.01
N VAL A 8 38.48 -34.58 -75.72
CA VAL A 8 37.33 -34.28 -74.86
C VAL A 8 37.14 -32.76 -74.71
N ASP A 9 38.22 -32.00 -74.58
CA ASP A 9 38.15 -30.53 -74.52
C ASP A 9 37.75 -29.87 -75.86
N LYS A 10 38.10 -30.47 -77.01
CA LYS A 10 37.64 -30.00 -78.33
C LYS A 10 36.15 -30.25 -78.54
N ILE A 11 35.65 -31.44 -78.17
CA ILE A 11 34.22 -31.78 -78.26
C ILE A 11 33.39 -30.89 -77.31
N ASN A 12 33.87 -30.67 -76.09
CA ASN A 12 33.20 -29.79 -75.12
C ASN A 12 33.20 -28.31 -75.55
N LYS A 13 34.24 -27.83 -76.26
CA LYS A 13 34.27 -26.47 -76.83
C LYS A 13 33.31 -26.32 -78.01
N ALA A 14 33.17 -27.33 -78.87
CA ALA A 14 32.23 -27.32 -79.99
C ALA A 14 30.77 -27.34 -79.49
N VAL A 15 30.45 -28.21 -78.53
CA VAL A 15 29.10 -28.30 -77.93
C VAL A 15 28.72 -27.02 -77.18
N LYS A 16 29.66 -26.34 -76.50
CA LYS A 16 29.41 -25.04 -75.83
C LYS A 16 29.13 -23.91 -76.81
N LYS A 17 29.78 -23.88 -77.98
CA LYS A 17 29.66 -22.78 -78.94
C LYS A 17 28.31 -22.82 -79.67
N ASP A 18 27.83 -24.02 -80.02
CA ASP A 18 26.52 -24.20 -80.66
C ASP A 18 25.34 -23.96 -79.70
N PHE A 19 25.49 -24.27 -78.41
CA PHE A 19 24.46 -24.00 -77.41
C PHE A 19 24.30 -22.51 -77.12
N ILE A 20 25.42 -21.78 -76.99
CA ILE A 20 25.43 -20.33 -76.76
C ILE A 20 24.88 -19.57 -77.98
N GLN A 21 25.21 -20.00 -79.21
CA GLN A 21 24.72 -19.33 -80.42
C GLN A 21 23.20 -19.52 -80.63
N LYS A 22 22.65 -20.70 -80.28
CA LYS A 22 21.19 -20.94 -80.32
C LYS A 22 20.42 -20.11 -79.30
N ASP A 23 20.98 -19.87 -78.12
CA ASP A 23 20.35 -19.05 -77.10
C ASP A 23 20.45 -17.54 -77.40
N ILE A 24 21.56 -17.08 -77.98
CA ILE A 24 21.71 -15.70 -78.47
C ILE A 24 20.70 -15.40 -79.59
N ASN A 25 20.56 -16.31 -80.57
CA ASN A 25 19.60 -16.11 -81.68
C ASN A 25 18.14 -16.10 -81.19
N LYS A 26 17.80 -16.87 -80.14
CA LYS A 26 16.47 -16.83 -79.49
C LYS A 26 16.23 -15.54 -78.70
N VAL A 27 17.27 -14.95 -78.13
CA VAL A 27 17.20 -13.65 -77.43
C VAL A 27 17.02 -12.53 -78.45
N ASP A 28 17.75 -12.54 -79.56
CA ASP A 28 17.63 -11.54 -80.62
C ASP A 28 16.26 -11.58 -81.32
N GLU A 29 15.69 -12.77 -81.55
CA GLU A 29 14.30 -12.88 -82.04
C GLU A 29 13.28 -12.31 -81.06
N LYS A 30 13.44 -12.54 -79.75
CA LYS A 30 12.56 -11.97 -78.73
C LYS A 30 12.71 -10.45 -78.62
N ILE A 31 13.92 -9.91 -78.74
CA ILE A 31 14.18 -8.47 -78.76
C ILE A 31 13.55 -7.84 -80.00
N LYS A 32 13.70 -8.43 -81.19
CA LYS A 32 13.02 -7.96 -82.41
C LYS A 32 11.50 -7.99 -82.27
N LYS A 33 10.94 -9.03 -81.65
CA LYS A 33 9.51 -9.15 -81.39
C LYS A 33 9.02 -8.08 -80.42
N ILE A 34 9.77 -7.81 -79.34
CA ILE A 34 9.45 -6.72 -78.40
C ILE A 34 9.52 -5.35 -79.09
N LYS A 35 10.56 -5.10 -79.90
CA LYS A 35 10.69 -3.86 -80.67
C LYS A 35 9.54 -3.65 -81.67
N SER A 36 8.97 -4.73 -82.23
CA SER A 36 7.82 -4.65 -83.15
C SER A 36 6.46 -4.33 -82.49
N PHE A 37 6.36 -4.41 -81.15
CA PHE A 37 5.12 -4.15 -80.40
C PHE A 37 5.07 -2.76 -79.75
N VAL A 38 6.09 -1.92 -79.97
CA VAL A 38 6.27 -0.62 -79.31
C VAL A 38 6.17 0.48 -80.37
N ALA A 39 5.33 1.50 -80.13
CA ALA A 39 5.16 2.63 -81.04
C ALA A 39 6.49 3.38 -81.27
N GLU A 40 6.72 3.86 -82.50
CA GLU A 40 8.00 4.43 -82.97
C GLU A 40 8.57 5.54 -82.06
N ASP A 41 7.70 6.32 -81.39
CA ASP A 41 8.10 7.39 -80.46
C ASP A 41 8.82 6.91 -79.18
N ILE A 42 8.72 5.63 -78.84
CA ILE A 42 9.40 5.04 -77.66
C ILE A 42 10.73 4.40 -78.06
N ILE A 43 10.89 3.95 -79.31
CA ILE A 43 12.11 3.30 -79.78
C ILE A 43 13.30 4.28 -79.76
N SER A 44 13.07 5.55 -80.12
CA SER A 44 14.09 6.61 -80.07
C SER A 44 14.61 6.91 -78.66
N LYS A 45 13.81 6.63 -77.62
CA LYS A 45 14.20 6.78 -76.21
C LYS A 45 14.84 5.51 -75.64
N LEU A 46 14.62 4.35 -76.25
CA LEU A 46 15.19 3.08 -75.80
C LEU A 46 16.64 2.87 -76.27
N ASP A 47 17.02 3.47 -77.39
CA ASP A 47 18.38 3.36 -77.95
C ASP A 47 19.46 4.06 -77.09
N SER A 48 19.08 4.82 -76.05
CA SER A 48 20.00 5.44 -75.09
C SER A 48 20.29 4.62 -73.82
N PHE A 49 19.80 3.38 -73.71
CA PHE A 49 20.00 2.53 -72.52
C PHE A 49 21.02 1.40 -72.77
N GLU A 50 22.07 1.34 -71.94
CA GLU A 50 22.96 0.18 -71.90
C GLU A 50 22.29 -1.00 -71.17
N ILE A 51 22.00 -2.08 -71.91
CA ILE A 51 21.47 -3.32 -71.33
C ILE A 51 22.64 -4.27 -71.04
N GLY A 52 23.05 -4.35 -69.76
CA GLY A 52 24.07 -5.29 -69.30
C GLY A 52 23.49 -6.63 -68.84
N ILE A 53 24.05 -7.75 -69.30
CA ILE A 53 23.72 -9.12 -68.85
C ILE A 53 24.82 -9.61 -67.90
N ILE A 54 24.49 -9.92 -66.63
CA ILE A 54 25.43 -10.57 -65.70
C ILE A 54 25.00 -12.03 -65.48
N THR A 55 25.84 -12.99 -65.84
CA THR A 55 25.68 -14.40 -65.44
C THR A 55 26.43 -14.67 -64.14
N ASN A 56 25.71 -15.12 -63.12
CA ASN A 56 26.27 -15.38 -61.79
C ASN A 56 27.01 -16.74 -61.78
N THR A 57 28.33 -16.72 -61.52
CA THR A 57 29.10 -17.90 -61.08
C THR A 57 29.80 -17.55 -59.76
N LYS A 58 29.42 -18.22 -58.67
CA LYS A 58 30.23 -18.26 -57.44
C LYS A 58 30.87 -19.63 -57.28
N LYS A 59 32.11 -19.58 -56.76
CA LYS A 59 33.07 -20.66 -56.51
C LYS A 59 32.47 -21.88 -55.81
N GLY A 60 32.91 -23.07 -56.25
CA GLY A 60 33.05 -24.27 -55.42
C GLY A 60 31.90 -25.29 -55.49
N ASN A 61 32.15 -26.38 -56.23
CA ASN A 61 31.53 -27.71 -56.18
C ASN A 61 30.02 -27.88 -56.44
N PHE A 62 29.76 -28.36 -57.66
CA PHE A 62 28.64 -29.14 -58.21
C PHE A 62 27.36 -29.31 -57.38
N SER A 63 26.26 -28.77 -57.93
CA SER A 63 24.96 -29.43 -57.96
C SER A 63 24.17 -28.94 -59.19
N TYR A 64 23.42 -29.85 -59.79
CA TYR A 64 22.79 -29.77 -61.11
C TYR A 64 21.92 -28.52 -61.32
N VAL A 65 22.05 -27.91 -62.51
CA VAL A 65 21.23 -26.77 -62.96
C VAL A 65 20.16 -27.30 -63.92
N THR A 66 18.91 -27.33 -63.47
CA THR A 66 17.74 -27.29 -64.36
C THR A 66 17.14 -25.88 -64.34
N ASP A 67 16.83 -25.36 -65.52
CA ASP A 67 16.15 -24.09 -65.83
C ASP A 67 16.62 -22.79 -65.16
N ARG A 68 17.47 -22.02 -65.88
CA ARG A 68 17.82 -20.64 -65.51
C ARG A 68 16.97 -19.60 -66.26
N LYS A 69 16.34 -18.72 -65.48
CA LYS A 69 15.64 -17.50 -65.90
C LYS A 69 16.64 -16.37 -66.18
N MET A 70 16.37 -15.58 -67.23
CA MET A 70 17.10 -14.37 -67.58
C MET A 70 16.56 -13.18 -66.76
N SER A 71 17.42 -12.32 -66.23
CA SER A 71 17.02 -11.10 -65.49
C SER A 71 17.61 -9.88 -66.19
N ILE A 72 16.78 -8.89 -66.50
CA ILE A 72 17.17 -7.61 -67.09
C ILE A 72 17.16 -6.56 -65.98
N PHE A 73 18.26 -5.82 -65.82
CA PHE A 73 18.33 -4.65 -64.94
C PHE A 73 18.32 -3.38 -65.77
N ILE A 74 17.57 -2.38 -65.32
CA ILE A 74 17.68 -1.00 -65.82
C ILE A 74 18.38 -0.20 -64.71
N LYS A 75 19.53 0.37 -65.01
CA LYS A 75 20.31 1.18 -64.07
C LYS A 75 20.00 2.67 -64.33
N ASP A 76 19.95 3.46 -63.26
CA ASP A 76 19.75 4.92 -63.25
C ASP A 76 18.40 5.41 -63.82
N VAL A 77 17.30 4.96 -63.22
CA VAL A 77 15.97 5.52 -63.50
C VAL A 77 15.63 6.59 -62.47
N ASN A 78 15.53 7.85 -62.92
CA ASN A 78 14.77 8.88 -62.21
C ASN A 78 13.30 8.47 -62.24
N LEU A 79 12.85 7.80 -61.18
CA LEU A 79 11.47 7.33 -61.05
C LEU A 79 10.56 8.51 -60.75
N THR A 80 9.88 9.01 -61.79
CA THR A 80 8.82 10.02 -61.66
C THR A 80 7.46 9.34 -61.49
N GLU A 81 6.47 10.10 -61.02
CA GLU A 81 5.09 9.62 -60.85
C GLU A 81 4.51 9.05 -62.16
N GLN A 82 4.90 9.63 -63.31
CA GLN A 82 4.52 9.17 -64.65
C GLN A 82 5.12 7.80 -65.00
N THR A 83 6.33 7.48 -64.50
CA THR A 83 7.00 6.19 -64.75
C THR A 83 6.29 5.04 -64.04
N PHE A 84 5.78 5.28 -62.83
CA PHE A 84 5.02 4.27 -62.07
C PHE A 84 3.59 4.07 -62.59
N ASP A 85 2.93 5.14 -63.04
CA ASP A 85 1.62 5.05 -63.69
C ASP A 85 1.70 4.32 -65.04
N PHE A 86 2.81 4.46 -65.76
CA PHE A 86 3.09 3.70 -66.98
C PHE A 86 3.24 2.20 -66.69
N ILE A 87 3.98 1.81 -65.65
CA ILE A 87 4.15 0.40 -65.26
C ILE A 87 2.79 -0.20 -64.85
N ASN A 88 1.96 0.52 -64.08
CA ASN A 88 0.65 0.04 -63.65
C ASN A 88 -0.38 -0.02 -64.79
N LYS A 89 -0.40 0.95 -65.72
CA LYS A 89 -1.32 0.90 -66.89
C LYS A 89 -0.99 -0.24 -67.84
N ASN A 90 0.26 -0.72 -67.84
CA ASN A 90 0.75 -1.76 -68.74
C ASN A 90 1.00 -3.11 -68.04
N ASP A 91 0.38 -3.35 -66.88
CA ASP A 91 0.55 -4.56 -66.05
C ASP A 91 0.17 -5.88 -66.77
N ARG A 92 -0.52 -5.78 -67.91
CA ARG A 92 -0.78 -6.91 -68.84
C ARG A 92 0.43 -7.29 -69.70
N ILE A 93 1.32 -6.36 -70.02
CA ILE A 93 2.52 -6.60 -70.86
C ILE A 93 3.60 -7.32 -70.04
N PHE A 94 3.67 -7.09 -68.72
CA PHE A 94 4.65 -7.72 -67.83
C PHE A 94 4.20 -9.08 -67.25
N ASN A 95 3.02 -9.57 -67.65
CA ASN A 95 2.33 -10.70 -67.04
C ASN A 95 2.77 -12.10 -67.52
N HIS A 96 3.93 -12.22 -68.19
CA HIS A 96 4.56 -13.52 -68.41
C HIS A 96 5.65 -13.81 -67.37
N LYS A 97 5.22 -14.40 -66.25
CA LYS A 97 5.99 -15.24 -65.29
C LYS A 97 7.32 -14.70 -64.73
N SER A 98 7.61 -13.40 -64.85
CA SER A 98 8.92 -12.84 -64.46
C SER A 98 8.86 -11.70 -63.45
N VAL A 99 7.69 -11.13 -63.16
CA VAL A 99 7.50 -10.25 -61.99
C VAL A 99 6.86 -11.06 -60.85
N VAL A 100 7.50 -12.18 -60.51
CA VAL A 100 7.44 -12.64 -59.13
C VAL A 100 8.45 -11.73 -58.42
N LEU A 101 7.98 -10.79 -57.60
CA LEU A 101 8.78 -10.21 -56.54
C LEU A 101 9.23 -11.38 -55.66
N TYR A 102 10.30 -12.05 -56.09
CA TYR A 102 10.90 -13.13 -55.37
C TYR A 102 11.28 -12.56 -54.01
N LYS A 103 11.01 -13.38 -53.01
CA LYS A 103 11.37 -13.35 -51.60
C LYS A 103 12.90 -13.14 -51.44
N HIS A 104 13.45 -12.06 -51.98
CA HIS A 104 14.83 -11.69 -51.82
C HIS A 104 14.98 -11.26 -50.38
N ASN A 105 16.00 -11.84 -49.75
CA ASN A 105 16.50 -11.57 -48.41
C ASN A 105 16.10 -10.16 -47.98
N THR A 106 15.04 -10.03 -47.19
CA THR A 106 14.35 -8.76 -46.89
C THR A 106 15.34 -7.69 -46.44
N LYS A 107 16.44 -8.13 -45.81
CA LYS A 107 17.62 -7.34 -45.47
C LYS A 107 18.24 -6.58 -46.66
N ARG A 108 18.43 -7.21 -47.82
CA ARG A 108 19.03 -6.60 -49.02
C ARG A 108 18.11 -5.58 -49.69
N PHE A 109 16.80 -5.84 -49.72
CA PHE A 109 15.81 -4.87 -50.21
C PHE A 109 15.75 -3.64 -49.30
N ILE A 110 15.81 -3.85 -47.98
CA ILE A 110 15.94 -2.79 -46.98
C ILE A 110 17.24 -2.00 -47.22
N GLU A 111 18.39 -2.67 -47.38
CA GLU A 111 19.68 -2.05 -47.68
C GLU A 111 19.65 -1.22 -48.99
N GLU A 112 18.96 -1.70 -50.03
CA GLU A 112 18.82 -0.98 -51.31
C GLU A 112 17.92 0.26 -51.20
N ILE A 113 16.81 0.21 -50.45
CA ILE A 113 16.00 1.40 -50.11
C ILE A 113 16.81 2.42 -49.30
N ILE A 114 17.62 1.95 -48.35
CA ILE A 114 18.49 2.79 -47.53
C ILE A 114 19.58 3.45 -48.37
N ILE A 115 20.14 2.77 -49.37
CA ILE A 115 21.14 3.35 -50.28
C ILE A 115 20.50 4.44 -51.15
N LEU A 116 19.28 4.22 -51.63
CA LEU A 116 18.53 5.20 -52.43
C LEU A 116 18.10 6.43 -51.61
N SER A 117 17.91 6.30 -50.29
CA SER A 117 17.46 7.35 -49.38
C SER A 117 18.39 8.59 -49.24
N ASN A 118 19.61 8.54 -49.79
CA ASN A 118 20.62 9.60 -49.67
C ASN A 118 20.39 10.84 -50.58
N ASN A 119 19.36 10.83 -51.44
CA ASN A 119 18.95 11.98 -52.25
C ASN A 119 17.56 12.46 -51.81
N GLU A 120 17.31 13.77 -51.64
CA GLU A 120 15.99 14.33 -51.19
C GLU A 120 14.77 13.78 -51.96
N VAL A 121 14.96 13.41 -53.23
CA VAL A 121 13.93 12.86 -54.13
C VAL A 121 13.43 11.46 -53.70
N SER A 122 14.22 10.71 -52.92
CA SER A 122 13.91 9.33 -52.50
C SER A 122 13.04 9.23 -51.25
N LEU A 123 13.07 10.23 -50.37
CA LEU A 123 12.24 10.27 -49.17
C LEU A 123 10.76 10.27 -49.53
N LYS A 124 10.40 11.08 -50.54
CA LYS A 124 9.05 11.10 -51.13
C LYS A 124 8.64 9.73 -51.67
N SER A 125 9.57 8.97 -52.25
CA SER A 125 9.31 7.63 -52.78
C SER A 125 9.09 6.59 -51.66
N ILE A 126 9.82 6.70 -50.55
CA ILE A 126 9.64 5.85 -49.37
C ILE A 126 8.30 6.17 -48.68
N ILE A 127 8.00 7.45 -48.48
CA ILE A 127 6.72 7.91 -47.91
C ILE A 127 5.54 7.49 -48.80
N PHE A 128 5.67 7.64 -50.12
CA PHE A 128 4.69 7.19 -51.10
C PHE A 128 4.48 5.67 -51.05
N PHE A 129 5.56 4.89 -50.93
CA PHE A 129 5.49 3.44 -50.75
C PHE A 129 4.68 3.08 -49.50
N PHE A 130 5.00 3.67 -48.34
CA PHE A 130 4.25 3.40 -47.10
C PHE A 130 2.78 3.85 -47.17
N ASN A 131 2.49 5.03 -47.73
CA ASN A 131 1.12 5.52 -47.88
C ASN A 131 0.28 4.68 -48.84
N LYS A 132 0.88 4.12 -49.90
CA LYS A 132 0.18 3.26 -50.88
C LYS A 132 -0.15 1.88 -50.31
N TYR A 133 0.72 1.30 -49.48
CA TYR A 133 0.52 -0.04 -48.91
C TYR A 133 -0.28 -0.05 -47.59
N LYS A 134 -0.52 1.12 -46.97
CA LYS A 134 -1.43 1.32 -45.83
C LYS A 134 -2.85 0.79 -46.09
N ASN A 135 -3.33 0.86 -47.33
CA ASN A 135 -4.68 0.47 -47.70
C ASN A 135 -4.86 -1.01 -48.04
N GLN A 136 -3.81 -1.84 -48.02
CA GLN A 136 -3.87 -3.21 -48.52
C GLN A 136 -3.83 -4.33 -47.45
N ASN A 137 -3.83 -4.02 -46.15
CA ASN A 137 -3.85 -5.04 -45.08
C ASN A 137 -2.78 -6.15 -45.20
N ILE A 138 -1.63 -5.86 -45.84
CA ILE A 138 -0.60 -6.87 -46.08
C ILE A 138 0.40 -6.87 -44.92
N LYS A 139 0.43 -7.97 -44.14
CA LYS A 139 1.54 -8.31 -43.21
C LYS A 139 2.82 -8.64 -44.00
N LEU A 140 3.41 -7.65 -44.68
CA LEU A 140 4.61 -7.84 -45.52
C LEU A 140 5.90 -8.04 -44.72
N PHE A 141 5.94 -7.58 -43.47
CA PHE A 141 7.08 -7.71 -42.58
C PHE A 141 6.65 -8.33 -41.26
N ASN A 142 7.41 -9.30 -40.76
CA ASN A 142 7.28 -9.69 -39.36
C ASN A 142 7.87 -8.59 -38.45
N THR A 143 7.49 -8.58 -37.18
CA THR A 143 7.91 -7.57 -36.21
C THR A 143 9.43 -7.38 -36.16
N LYS A 144 10.20 -8.46 -36.31
CA LYS A 144 11.68 -8.42 -36.30
C LYS A 144 12.24 -7.70 -37.53
N GLN A 145 11.66 -7.92 -38.71
CA GLN A 145 12.06 -7.25 -39.95
C GLN A 145 11.66 -5.78 -39.95
N MET A 146 10.46 -5.47 -39.46
CA MET A 146 10.00 -4.09 -39.31
C MET A 146 10.90 -3.33 -38.33
N ASN A 147 11.22 -3.92 -37.18
CA ASN A 147 12.15 -3.31 -36.22
C ASN A 147 13.56 -3.11 -36.81
N TYR A 148 14.07 -4.04 -37.62
CA TYR A 148 15.37 -3.88 -38.28
C TYR A 148 15.36 -2.74 -39.31
N PHE A 149 14.33 -2.65 -40.14
CA PHE A 149 14.17 -1.55 -41.11
C PHE A 149 14.14 -0.20 -40.39
N ILE A 150 13.28 -0.09 -39.39
CA ILE A 150 13.10 1.11 -38.61
C ILE A 150 14.42 1.50 -37.91
N LYS A 151 15.17 0.54 -37.35
CA LYS A 151 16.51 0.77 -36.76
C LYS A 151 17.49 1.41 -37.74
N GLN A 152 17.50 0.96 -38.99
CA GLN A 152 18.37 1.57 -40.01
C GLN A 152 17.89 2.97 -40.42
N PHE A 153 16.58 3.19 -40.46
CA PHE A 153 15.98 4.48 -40.74
C PHE A 153 16.35 5.52 -39.67
N ILE A 154 16.35 5.09 -38.40
CA ILE A 154 16.76 5.89 -37.24
C ILE A 154 18.25 6.23 -37.30
N ASN A 155 19.12 5.24 -37.59
CA ASN A 155 20.58 5.45 -37.68
C ASN A 155 20.97 6.55 -38.67
N LYS A 156 20.12 6.78 -39.68
CA LYS A 156 20.32 7.81 -40.71
C LYS A 156 19.59 9.13 -40.42
N LYS A 157 18.94 9.27 -39.25
CA LYS A 157 18.15 10.45 -38.84
C LYS A 157 17.04 10.86 -39.83
N ILE A 158 16.56 9.91 -40.63
CA ILE A 158 15.61 10.21 -41.71
C ILE A 158 14.24 10.64 -41.14
N HIS A 159 13.90 10.19 -39.94
CA HIS A 159 12.65 10.53 -39.26
C HIS A 159 12.48 12.03 -38.99
N GLU A 160 13.57 12.80 -38.86
CA GLU A 160 13.55 14.27 -38.67
C GLU A 160 12.92 15.02 -39.86
N SER A 161 12.92 14.40 -41.05
CA SER A 161 12.37 14.97 -42.29
C SER A 161 10.93 14.52 -42.60
N LEU A 162 10.35 13.66 -41.77
CA LEU A 162 8.99 13.15 -41.98
C LEU A 162 7.94 14.17 -41.52
N ASN A 163 6.82 14.24 -42.24
CA ASN A 163 5.63 14.85 -41.65
C ASN A 163 5.05 13.94 -40.55
N THR A 164 4.20 14.51 -39.70
CA THR A 164 3.64 13.81 -38.54
C THR A 164 2.92 12.52 -38.92
N ASP A 165 2.10 12.53 -39.97
CA ASP A 165 1.36 11.33 -40.38
C ASP A 165 2.27 10.19 -40.84
N ALA A 166 3.31 10.51 -41.62
CA ALA A 166 4.30 9.53 -42.07
C ALA A 166 5.10 8.96 -40.89
N PHE A 167 5.48 9.82 -39.93
CA PHE A 167 6.13 9.40 -38.69
C PHE A 167 5.25 8.41 -37.91
N ILE A 168 4.00 8.79 -37.61
CA ILE A 168 3.10 7.94 -36.81
C ILE A 168 2.86 6.59 -37.49
N ASN A 169 2.53 6.58 -38.78
CA ASN A 169 2.27 5.34 -39.51
C ASN A 169 3.48 4.41 -39.51
N LEU A 170 4.70 4.96 -39.55
CA LEU A 170 5.92 4.17 -39.53
C LEU A 170 6.21 3.60 -38.14
N PHE A 171 6.02 4.39 -37.08
CA PHE A 171 6.45 4.05 -35.72
C PHE A 171 5.36 3.44 -34.82
N ILE A 172 4.09 3.42 -35.24
CA ILE A 172 2.99 2.85 -34.44
C ILE A 172 3.22 1.36 -34.09
N HIS A 173 3.81 0.61 -35.01
CA HIS A 173 4.12 -0.82 -34.84
C HIS A 173 5.53 -1.10 -34.33
N TYR A 174 6.35 -0.07 -34.13
CA TYR A 174 7.71 -0.23 -33.61
C TYR A 174 7.65 -0.54 -32.10
N ASN A 175 8.18 -1.70 -31.73
CA ASN A 175 8.20 -2.17 -30.35
C ASN A 175 9.67 -2.34 -29.94
N SER A 176 10.33 -1.20 -29.71
CA SER A 176 11.69 -1.11 -29.16
C SER A 176 11.71 -0.05 -28.07
N ASN A 177 12.61 -0.21 -27.11
CA ASN A 177 12.77 0.73 -25.99
C ASN A 177 13.36 2.07 -26.46
N ASP A 178 14.01 2.09 -27.63
CA ASP A 178 14.56 3.30 -28.27
C ASP A 178 13.45 4.24 -28.81
N ILE A 179 12.17 3.83 -28.83
CA ILE A 179 11.11 4.62 -29.45
C ILE A 179 10.96 6.02 -28.83
N ILE A 180 11.24 6.16 -27.54
CA ILE A 180 11.19 7.46 -26.86
C ILE A 180 12.28 8.39 -27.39
N GLU A 181 13.49 7.88 -27.62
CA GLU A 181 14.61 8.67 -28.17
C GLU A 181 14.32 9.14 -29.61
N ILE A 182 13.61 8.31 -30.39
CA ILE A 182 13.20 8.67 -31.74
C ILE A 182 12.14 9.77 -31.71
N ILE A 183 11.14 9.62 -30.83
CA ILE A 183 10.10 10.64 -30.64
C ILE A 183 10.74 11.94 -30.17
N ASP A 184 11.73 11.89 -29.27
CA ASP A 184 12.48 13.05 -28.80
C ASP A 184 13.21 13.76 -29.94
N SER A 185 13.95 13.02 -30.76
CA SER A 185 14.64 13.58 -31.93
C SER A 185 13.65 14.16 -32.94
N TYR A 186 12.49 13.52 -33.17
CA TYR A 186 11.43 14.09 -34.02
C TYR A 186 10.90 15.41 -33.44
N VAL A 187 10.57 15.42 -32.14
CA VAL A 187 10.01 16.59 -31.45
C VAL A 187 10.99 17.77 -31.40
N SER A 188 12.30 17.52 -31.42
CA SER A 188 13.31 18.58 -31.48
C SER A 188 13.13 19.53 -32.69
N THR A 189 12.59 19.01 -33.80
CA THR A 189 12.34 19.76 -35.04
C THR A 189 10.97 20.46 -35.08
N THR A 190 10.15 20.27 -34.05
CA THR A 190 8.76 20.76 -34.00
C THR A 190 8.56 21.82 -32.93
N VAL A 191 7.69 22.81 -33.20
CA VAL A 191 7.34 23.88 -32.25
C VAL A 191 6.37 23.39 -31.18
N THR A 192 5.40 22.54 -31.55
CA THR A 192 4.37 22.01 -30.65
C THR A 192 4.20 20.51 -30.84
N LEU A 193 3.78 19.79 -29.79
CA LEU A 193 3.49 18.36 -29.89
C LEU A 193 2.14 18.12 -30.56
N ASP A 194 2.15 17.37 -31.67
CA ASP A 194 0.93 16.93 -32.34
C ASP A 194 0.18 15.87 -31.51
N SER A 195 -1.16 15.97 -31.47
CA SER A 195 -2.04 15.03 -30.76
C SER A 195 -1.82 13.55 -31.11
N LYS A 196 -1.47 13.23 -32.36
CA LYS A 196 -1.18 11.85 -32.80
C LYS A 196 0.15 11.36 -32.22
N VAL A 197 1.14 12.25 -32.09
CA VAL A 197 2.43 11.95 -31.44
C VAL A 197 2.24 11.75 -29.95
N ILE A 198 1.42 12.57 -29.31
CA ILE A 198 1.01 12.38 -27.91
C ILE A 198 0.38 11.00 -27.74
N ASN A 199 -0.60 10.65 -28.57
CA ASN A 199 -1.26 9.34 -28.50
C ASN A 199 -0.29 8.17 -28.70
N LEU A 200 0.61 8.26 -29.69
CA LEU A 200 1.64 7.25 -29.87
C LEU A 200 2.53 7.13 -28.62
N LEU A 201 3.01 8.26 -28.10
CA LEU A 201 3.86 8.30 -26.92
C LEU A 201 3.17 7.68 -25.68
N LEU A 202 1.89 7.99 -25.45
CA LEU A 202 1.09 7.40 -24.36
C LEU A 202 0.99 5.87 -24.43
N THR A 203 0.96 5.30 -25.64
CA THR A 203 0.97 3.83 -25.82
C THR A 203 2.32 3.19 -25.51
N LYS A 204 3.41 3.98 -25.51
CA LYS A 204 4.77 3.48 -25.34
C LYS A 204 5.34 3.73 -23.95
N ILE A 205 4.89 4.76 -23.23
CA ILE A 205 5.32 5.03 -21.86
C ILE A 205 4.92 3.86 -20.93
N ASN A 206 5.94 3.24 -20.35
CA ASN A 206 5.85 2.15 -19.38
C ASN A 206 7.10 2.13 -18.49
N GLU A 207 7.21 1.14 -17.60
CA GLU A 207 8.32 1.03 -16.64
C GLU A 207 9.71 0.92 -17.29
N GLU A 208 9.81 0.32 -18.47
CA GLU A 208 11.09 0.16 -19.18
C GLU A 208 11.52 1.43 -19.90
N THR A 209 10.56 2.20 -20.43
CA THR A 209 10.81 3.33 -21.35
C THR A 209 10.80 4.69 -20.67
N VAL A 210 10.21 4.81 -19.48
CA VAL A 210 10.06 6.10 -18.78
C VAL A 210 11.41 6.76 -18.44
N GLN A 211 12.45 5.97 -18.21
CA GLN A 211 13.81 6.51 -17.96
C GLN A 211 14.37 7.23 -19.19
N SER A 212 14.09 6.73 -20.40
CA SER A 212 14.45 7.44 -21.64
C SER A 212 13.67 8.75 -21.77
N LEU A 213 12.42 8.80 -21.29
CA LEU A 213 11.62 10.03 -21.28
C LEU A 213 12.19 11.09 -20.32
N PHE A 214 12.68 10.70 -19.16
CA PHE A 214 13.34 11.62 -18.22
C PHE A 214 14.70 12.13 -18.72
N LYS A 215 15.37 11.36 -19.58
CA LYS A 215 16.67 11.72 -20.19
C LYS A 215 16.54 12.54 -21.48
N SER A 216 15.34 12.68 -22.02
CA SER A 216 15.08 13.41 -23.27
C SER A 216 15.51 14.88 -23.17
N GLU A 217 16.05 15.39 -24.27
CA GLU A 217 16.42 16.81 -24.40
C GLU A 217 15.17 17.72 -24.46
N ASN A 218 14.04 17.19 -24.95
CA ASN A 218 12.76 17.88 -25.04
C ASN A 218 11.78 17.53 -23.90
N LYS A 219 12.27 17.04 -22.75
CA LYS A 219 11.43 16.62 -21.62
C LYS A 219 10.37 17.64 -21.23
N ASP A 220 10.70 18.94 -21.25
CA ASP A 220 9.76 20.00 -20.88
C ASP A 220 8.56 20.05 -21.84
N LYS A 221 8.76 19.79 -23.14
CA LYS A 221 7.66 19.69 -24.11
C LYS A 221 6.75 18.50 -23.81
N PHE A 222 7.32 17.37 -23.38
CA PHE A 222 6.56 16.18 -23.00
C PHE A 222 5.77 16.37 -21.71
N PHE A 223 6.42 16.88 -20.67
CA PHE A 223 5.81 17.06 -19.34
C PHE A 223 4.91 18.31 -19.25
N ASN A 224 4.83 19.15 -20.29
CA ASN A 224 3.79 20.17 -20.43
C ASN A 224 2.43 19.59 -20.88
N VAL A 225 2.36 18.32 -21.29
CA VAL A 225 1.12 17.66 -21.69
C VAL A 225 0.53 16.88 -20.51
N SER A 226 -0.69 17.23 -20.08
CA SER A 226 -1.36 16.65 -18.91
C SER A 226 -1.49 15.12 -18.97
N SER A 227 -1.93 14.56 -20.11
CA SER A 227 -2.10 13.12 -20.27
C SER A 227 -0.79 12.34 -20.15
N ILE A 228 0.35 12.94 -20.54
CA ILE A 228 1.68 12.33 -20.38
C ILE A 228 2.06 12.31 -18.90
N ASN A 229 1.86 13.42 -18.18
CA ASN A 229 2.07 13.48 -16.73
C ASN A 229 1.24 12.42 -15.99
N GLU A 230 -0.05 12.29 -16.32
CA GLU A 230 -0.95 11.29 -15.72
C GLU A 230 -0.45 9.87 -15.99
N LYS A 231 -0.01 9.59 -17.23
CA LYS A 231 0.54 8.28 -17.59
C LYS A 231 1.81 7.96 -16.81
N VAL A 232 2.72 8.92 -16.65
CA VAL A 232 3.96 8.75 -15.87
C VAL A 232 3.65 8.61 -14.37
N ALA A 233 2.71 9.40 -13.84
CA ALA A 233 2.21 9.31 -12.48
C ALA A 233 1.53 7.96 -12.16
N SER A 234 1.07 7.23 -13.19
CA SER A 234 0.50 5.89 -13.03
C SER A 234 1.55 4.78 -12.91
N LEU A 235 2.84 5.07 -13.06
CA LEU A 235 3.92 4.07 -13.05
C LEU A 235 4.49 3.84 -11.63
N PRO A 236 4.36 2.64 -11.06
CA PRO A 236 4.86 2.32 -9.73
C PRO A 236 6.33 2.68 -9.46
N SER A 237 7.26 2.42 -10.39
CA SER A 237 8.68 2.69 -10.13
C SER A 237 8.96 4.19 -9.96
N VAL A 238 8.30 5.03 -10.76
CA VAL A 238 8.43 6.48 -10.73
C VAL A 238 7.87 7.03 -9.43
N VAL A 239 6.65 6.62 -9.06
CA VAL A 239 5.99 7.08 -7.86
C VAL A 239 6.75 6.65 -6.60
N LYS A 240 7.20 5.39 -6.54
CA LYS A 240 8.00 4.89 -5.40
C LYS A 240 9.34 5.60 -5.27
N SER A 241 9.98 5.95 -6.40
CA SER A 241 11.22 6.72 -6.39
C SER A 241 10.99 8.17 -5.97
N LYS A 242 9.91 8.81 -6.45
CA LYS A 242 9.57 10.20 -6.14
C LYS A 242 9.21 10.39 -4.67
N TYR A 243 8.51 9.43 -4.08
CA TYR A 243 8.04 9.46 -2.69
C TYR A 243 8.80 8.49 -1.78
N SER A 244 10.04 8.15 -2.10
CA SER A 244 10.85 7.20 -1.32
C SER A 244 10.99 7.63 0.14
N ASP A 245 11.23 8.92 0.38
CA ASP A 245 11.44 9.45 1.74
C ASP A 245 10.14 9.46 2.55
N LEU A 246 9.02 9.77 1.92
CA LEU A 246 7.69 9.68 2.52
C LEU A 246 7.38 8.23 2.91
N ILE A 247 7.57 7.29 2.00
CA ILE A 247 7.30 5.86 2.25
C ILE A 247 8.26 5.28 3.29
N ASN A 248 9.53 5.67 3.26
CA ASN A 248 10.50 5.25 4.27
C ASN A 248 10.11 5.79 5.65
N SER A 249 9.73 7.07 5.75
CA SER A 249 9.29 7.68 7.01
C SER A 249 8.00 7.06 7.54
N PHE A 250 7.04 6.83 6.65
CA PHE A 250 5.80 6.11 6.94
C PHE A 250 6.08 4.72 7.50
N ASN A 251 6.90 3.91 6.80
CA ASN A 251 7.22 2.55 7.21
C ASN A 251 7.97 2.49 8.54
N LYS A 252 8.92 3.42 8.77
CA LYS A 252 9.63 3.55 10.04
C LYS A 252 8.68 3.91 11.18
N CYS A 253 7.72 4.81 10.96
CA CYS A 253 6.74 5.20 11.98
C CYS A 253 5.66 4.12 12.21
N LYS A 254 5.29 3.38 11.17
CA LYS A 254 4.33 2.26 11.25
C LYS A 254 4.91 1.10 12.06
N ASN A 255 6.17 0.77 11.84
CA ASN A 255 6.87 -0.37 12.43
C ASN A 255 8.03 0.06 13.34
N TYR A 256 7.83 1.13 14.13
CA TYR A 256 8.90 1.65 14.97
C TYR A 256 9.25 0.66 16.08
N ASN A 257 10.54 0.51 16.34
CA ASN A 257 10.99 -0.31 17.45
C ASN A 257 10.63 0.36 18.77
N HIS A 258 10.04 -0.41 19.68
CA HIS A 258 9.77 -0.01 21.05
C HIS A 258 10.22 -1.13 21.99
N VAL A 259 10.42 -0.79 23.26
CA VAL A 259 10.73 -1.78 24.30
C VAL A 259 9.59 -2.79 24.46
N ASN A 260 9.90 -3.95 25.03
CA ASN A 260 8.88 -4.96 25.22
C ASN A 260 7.96 -4.56 26.38
N VAL A 261 6.65 -4.78 26.21
CA VAL A 261 5.65 -4.52 27.25
C VAL A 261 4.94 -5.79 27.69
N SER A 262 5.14 -6.91 26.98
CA SER A 262 4.50 -8.19 27.26
C SER A 262 5.56 -9.26 27.47
N PHE A 263 5.59 -9.84 28.67
CA PHE A 263 6.61 -10.78 29.08
C PHE A 263 6.00 -12.18 29.20
N ASP A 264 6.70 -13.17 28.65
CA ASP A 264 6.36 -14.58 28.87
C ASP A 264 6.36 -14.86 30.38
N ALA A 265 5.26 -15.44 30.87
CA ALA A 265 5.03 -15.63 32.30
C ALA A 265 6.14 -16.48 32.94
N ASN A 266 6.61 -17.55 32.28
CA ASN A 266 7.70 -18.37 32.81
C ASN A 266 8.98 -17.55 32.94
N THR A 267 9.25 -16.64 32.01
CA THR A 267 10.43 -15.76 32.07
C THR A 267 10.42 -14.82 33.29
N ILE A 268 9.24 -14.52 33.83
CA ILE A 268 9.11 -13.75 35.08
C ILE A 268 9.15 -14.68 36.29
N TYR A 269 8.32 -15.72 36.32
CA TYR A 269 8.16 -16.58 37.49
C TYR A 269 9.35 -17.50 37.75
N ASP A 270 10.07 -17.96 36.71
CA ASP A 270 11.28 -18.77 36.88
C ASP A 270 12.43 -17.96 37.52
N GLN A 271 12.32 -16.63 37.57
CA GLN A 271 13.29 -15.73 38.22
C GLN A 271 12.91 -15.37 39.65
N PHE A 272 11.80 -15.89 40.18
CA PHE A 272 11.42 -15.66 41.56
C PHE A 272 12.50 -16.17 42.52
N LYS A 273 12.83 -15.35 43.50
CA LYS A 273 13.68 -15.70 44.63
C LYS A 273 12.82 -16.12 45.81
N ASP A 274 13.42 -16.76 46.81
CA ASP A 274 12.71 -17.10 48.06
C ASP A 274 12.09 -15.89 48.75
N SER A 275 12.69 -14.71 48.59
CA SER A 275 12.15 -13.44 49.07
C SER A 275 10.82 -13.08 48.40
N ASP A 276 10.63 -13.38 47.11
CA ASP A 276 9.37 -13.10 46.40
C ASP A 276 8.23 -13.99 46.90
N TYR A 277 8.51 -15.27 47.12
CA TYR A 277 7.56 -16.21 47.73
C TYR A 277 7.22 -15.82 49.17
N THR A 278 8.22 -15.40 49.94
CA THR A 278 8.06 -14.94 51.33
C THR A 278 7.19 -13.68 51.39
N LEU A 279 7.42 -12.71 50.51
CA LEU A 279 6.63 -11.50 50.41
C LEU A 279 5.17 -11.81 50.06
N ALA A 280 4.94 -12.64 49.04
CA ALA A 280 3.59 -13.05 48.64
C ALA A 280 2.83 -13.78 49.76
N LYS A 281 3.51 -14.64 50.54
CA LYS A 281 2.93 -15.29 51.74
C LYS A 281 2.58 -14.25 52.81
N LYS A 282 3.45 -13.25 53.04
CA LYS A 282 3.23 -12.17 54.04
C LYS A 282 2.02 -11.28 53.71
N TRP A 283 1.60 -11.19 52.45
CA TRP A 283 0.40 -10.47 52.05
C TRP A 283 -0.91 -11.22 52.34
N ILE A 284 -0.85 -12.53 52.54
CA ILE A 284 -1.98 -13.32 53.01
C ILE A 284 -2.00 -13.18 54.53
N ASN A 285 -3.03 -12.53 55.09
CA ASN A 285 -3.20 -12.52 56.54
C ASN A 285 -3.29 -13.97 57.06
N ASN A 286 -2.49 -14.29 58.09
CA ASN A 286 -2.21 -15.62 58.66
C ASN A 286 -3.41 -16.53 59.02
N ASN A 287 -4.66 -16.11 58.81
CA ASN A 287 -5.83 -16.78 59.36
C ASN A 287 -6.52 -17.75 58.40
N ASN A 288 -6.14 -17.82 57.11
CA ASN A 288 -6.64 -18.86 56.19
C ASN A 288 -5.60 -19.19 55.12
N HIS A 289 -5.27 -20.48 54.97
CA HIS A 289 -4.52 -21.03 53.84
C HIS A 289 -5.39 -21.02 52.56
N ASP A 290 -5.81 -19.84 52.11
CA ASP A 290 -6.56 -19.70 50.87
C ASP A 290 -5.59 -19.72 49.68
N VAL A 291 -5.49 -20.89 49.05
CA VAL A 291 -4.70 -21.14 47.84
C VAL A 291 -5.02 -20.15 46.72
N PHE A 292 -6.28 -19.71 46.61
CA PHE A 292 -6.69 -18.73 45.61
C PHE A 292 -6.13 -17.34 45.88
N GLU A 293 -6.15 -16.88 47.14
CA GLU A 293 -5.54 -15.61 47.52
C GLU A 293 -4.02 -15.68 47.43
N TYR A 294 -3.38 -16.82 47.71
CA TYR A 294 -1.94 -16.97 47.47
C TYR A 294 -1.57 -16.83 45.99
N ALA A 295 -2.27 -17.53 45.10
CA ALA A 295 -2.06 -17.43 43.66
C ALA A 295 -2.22 -15.99 43.15
N LYS A 296 -3.17 -15.25 43.73
CA LYS A 296 -3.38 -13.82 43.44
C LYS A 296 -2.22 -12.95 43.93
N MET A 297 -1.66 -13.22 45.11
CA MET A 297 -0.49 -12.51 45.63
C MET A 297 0.77 -12.79 44.81
N LEU A 298 1.00 -14.04 44.39
CA LEU A 298 2.08 -14.40 43.45
C LEU A 298 1.92 -13.68 42.11
N SER A 299 0.69 -13.60 41.59
CA SER A 299 0.40 -12.87 40.36
C SER A 299 0.71 -11.38 40.50
N ALA A 300 0.32 -10.76 41.62
CA ALA A 300 0.65 -9.35 41.92
C ALA A 300 2.16 -9.11 41.97
N ARG A 301 2.92 -10.00 42.64
CA ARG A 301 4.38 -9.90 42.68
C ARG A 301 5.02 -10.06 41.30
N GLY A 302 4.51 -10.99 40.49
CA GLY A 302 4.97 -11.17 39.10
C GLY A 302 4.75 -9.91 38.26
N ALA A 303 3.64 -9.21 38.45
CA ALA A 303 3.38 -7.93 37.80
C ALA A 303 4.37 -6.84 38.22
N GLU A 304 4.74 -6.76 39.51
CA GLU A 304 5.79 -5.84 39.98
C GLU A 304 7.13 -6.11 39.30
N LEU A 305 7.56 -7.39 39.25
CA LEU A 305 8.82 -7.76 38.59
C LEU A 305 8.82 -7.50 37.08
N ALA A 306 7.70 -7.75 36.39
CA ALA A 306 7.55 -7.38 34.99
C ALA A 306 7.62 -5.86 34.77
N SER A 307 7.07 -5.09 35.72
CA SER A 307 7.13 -3.63 35.69
C SER A 307 8.56 -3.10 35.87
N ILE A 308 9.35 -3.72 36.75
CA ILE A 308 10.78 -3.42 36.89
C ILE A 308 11.49 -3.61 35.55
N LYS A 309 11.35 -4.79 34.93
CA LYS A 309 11.95 -5.07 33.62
C LYS A 309 11.54 -4.07 32.55
N PHE A 310 10.26 -3.69 32.50
CA PHE A 310 9.76 -2.69 31.56
C PHE A 310 10.47 -1.34 31.71
N TYR A 311 10.59 -0.81 32.92
CA TYR A 311 11.26 0.46 33.16
C TYR A 311 12.78 0.38 32.97
N GLU A 312 13.42 -0.74 33.33
CA GLU A 312 14.85 -0.96 33.05
C GLU A 312 15.15 -0.95 31.54
N GLN A 313 14.26 -1.51 30.72
CA GLN A 313 14.37 -1.44 29.25
C GLN A 313 14.24 -0.01 28.71
N LEU A 314 13.53 0.88 29.43
CA LEU A 314 13.48 2.32 29.15
C LEU A 314 14.71 3.09 29.68
N CYS A 315 15.72 2.37 30.17
CA CYS A 315 16.93 2.92 30.80
C CYS A 315 16.65 3.73 32.08
N SER A 316 15.52 3.51 32.73
CA SER A 316 15.22 4.11 34.03
C SER A 316 15.91 3.35 35.15
N LYS A 317 16.27 4.07 36.23
CA LYS A 317 16.71 3.45 37.48
C LYS A 317 15.49 3.02 38.27
N VAL A 318 15.42 1.74 38.62
CA VAL A 318 14.28 1.18 39.35
C VAL A 318 14.73 0.66 40.72
N TYR A 319 14.01 1.05 41.77
CA TYR A 319 14.17 0.52 43.11
C TYR A 319 12.88 -0.17 43.54
N ASP A 320 13.00 -1.46 43.87
CA ASP A 320 11.91 -2.29 44.38
C ASP A 320 11.64 -1.91 45.84
N THR A 321 10.56 -1.18 46.06
CA THR A 321 10.16 -0.73 47.40
C THR A 321 9.37 -1.82 48.12
N ALA A 322 8.56 -2.60 47.40
CA ALA A 322 7.74 -3.66 47.95
C ALA A 322 8.57 -4.69 48.74
N ILE A 323 9.77 -5.05 48.26
CA ILE A 323 10.64 -6.03 48.92
C ILE A 323 11.11 -5.62 50.32
N THR A 324 11.17 -4.31 50.60
CA THR A 324 11.59 -3.77 51.91
C THR A 324 10.63 -4.17 53.05
N GLN A 325 9.43 -4.65 52.72
CA GLN A 325 8.48 -5.18 53.68
C GLN A 325 9.02 -6.42 54.40
N ILE A 326 9.91 -7.21 53.82
CA ILE A 326 10.45 -8.43 54.45
C ILE A 326 11.28 -8.08 55.68
N ASN A 327 12.21 -7.13 55.52
CA ASN A 327 13.19 -6.76 56.54
C ASN A 327 12.75 -5.59 57.43
N ASN A 328 11.66 -4.90 57.07
CA ASN A 328 11.18 -3.66 57.68
C ASN A 328 12.16 -2.47 57.54
N ASP A 329 12.99 -2.47 56.49
CA ASP A 329 14.00 -1.43 56.24
C ASP A 329 13.36 -0.06 55.88
N SER A 330 12.10 -0.08 55.42
CA SER A 330 11.32 1.13 55.14
C SER A 330 9.82 0.90 55.44
N SER A 331 9.08 2.00 55.55
CA SER A 331 7.61 2.00 55.60
C SER A 331 6.96 2.50 54.31
N ASP A 332 7.76 2.86 53.30
CA ASP A 332 7.31 3.46 52.05
C ASP A 332 6.53 2.47 51.16
N TRP A 333 6.77 1.17 51.32
CA TRP A 333 6.00 0.09 50.66
C TRP A 333 4.50 0.16 50.97
N LYS A 334 4.10 0.84 52.05
CA LYS A 334 2.69 1.10 52.37
C LYS A 334 2.03 2.06 51.38
N LEU A 335 2.84 2.82 50.64
CA LEU A 335 2.42 3.86 49.72
C LEU A 335 2.61 3.47 48.26
N PHE A 336 3.73 2.86 47.89
CA PHE A 336 4.03 2.52 46.50
C PHE A 336 4.94 1.30 46.42
N ASP A 337 4.97 0.65 45.26
CA ASP A 337 5.68 -0.61 45.06
C ASP A 337 7.07 -0.38 44.47
N LEU A 338 7.23 0.64 43.62
CA LEU A 338 8.49 0.97 42.94
C LEU A 338 8.82 2.47 43.04
N VAL A 339 10.11 2.78 43.06
CA VAL A 339 10.64 4.10 42.69
C VAL A 339 11.32 3.98 41.33
N VAL A 340 10.87 4.78 40.37
CA VAL A 340 11.41 4.81 39.01
C VAL A 340 11.96 6.21 38.75
N ASP A 341 13.29 6.31 38.69
CA ASP A 341 14.03 7.57 38.72
C ASP A 341 13.59 8.44 39.91
N ASN A 342 12.72 9.42 39.69
CA ASN A 342 12.17 10.30 40.72
C ASN A 342 10.64 10.16 40.89
N LYS A 343 10.03 9.12 40.31
CA LYS A 343 8.59 8.85 40.36
C LYS A 343 8.29 7.69 41.30
N ASN A 344 7.19 7.80 42.04
CA ASN A 344 6.67 6.71 42.87
C ASN A 344 5.55 6.01 42.12
N ILE A 345 5.66 4.69 41.96
CA ILE A 345 4.74 3.87 41.16
C ILE A 345 4.08 2.81 42.06
N ASP A 346 2.76 2.74 42.02
CA ASP A 346 1.93 1.73 42.66
C ASP A 346 1.36 0.83 41.55
N VAL A 347 1.85 -0.41 41.49
CA VAL A 347 1.53 -1.39 40.46
C VAL A 347 0.17 -2.00 40.77
N LYS A 348 -0.69 -2.08 39.75
CA LYS A 348 -2.04 -2.61 39.87
C LYS A 348 -2.24 -3.72 38.86
N ASN A 349 -2.15 -4.95 39.37
CA ASN A 349 -2.34 -6.16 38.60
C ASN A 349 -3.83 -6.53 38.46
N SER A 350 -4.22 -6.97 37.27
CA SER A 350 -5.51 -7.62 36.98
C SER A 350 -5.26 -8.97 36.32
N ARG A 351 -6.07 -9.98 36.69
CA ARG A 351 -6.06 -11.28 36.02
C ARG A 351 -7.09 -11.31 34.89
N SER A 352 -6.78 -12.00 33.80
CA SER A 352 -7.68 -12.19 32.65
C SER A 352 -9.06 -12.74 33.06
N VAL A 353 -10.14 -12.24 32.45
CA VAL A 353 -11.51 -12.76 32.69
C VAL A 353 -11.91 -13.86 31.70
N PHE A 354 -12.88 -14.69 32.09
CA PHE A 354 -13.23 -15.91 31.34
C PHE A 354 -13.66 -15.66 29.88
N ASN A 355 -14.53 -14.67 29.63
CA ASN A 355 -15.06 -14.41 28.29
C ASN A 355 -14.21 -13.43 27.46
N GLU A 356 -13.18 -12.81 28.04
CA GLU A 356 -12.37 -11.82 27.33
C GLU A 356 -10.98 -11.71 27.96
N LYS A 357 -10.00 -12.44 27.39
CA LYS A 357 -8.68 -12.63 28.00
C LYS A 357 -7.81 -11.35 28.03
N LEU A 358 -7.96 -10.47 27.04
CA LEU A 358 -7.37 -9.12 26.99
C LEU A 358 -8.30 -8.05 27.54
N SER A 359 -9.01 -8.42 28.58
CA SER A 359 -9.90 -7.57 29.34
C SER A 359 -9.89 -8.04 30.78
N TYR A 360 -10.20 -7.10 31.66
CA TYR A 360 -10.24 -7.30 33.09
C TYR A 360 -11.64 -6.92 33.60
N SER A 361 -11.99 -7.42 34.78
CA SER A 361 -13.20 -7.05 35.49
C SER A 361 -13.04 -5.72 36.22
N GLU A 362 -11.90 -5.49 36.90
CA GLU A 362 -11.64 -4.33 37.77
C GLU A 362 -10.14 -4.18 38.15
N HIS A 363 -9.50 -3.06 37.81
CA HIS A 363 -8.24 -2.61 38.43
C HIS A 363 -8.64 -1.84 39.68
N CYS A 364 -8.76 -2.54 40.80
CA CYS A 364 -9.26 -1.91 42.01
C CYS A 364 -8.21 -0.95 42.58
N ILE A 365 -8.52 0.34 42.59
CA ILE A 365 -7.70 1.37 43.23
C ILE A 365 -8.46 1.92 44.43
N PRO A 366 -8.24 1.41 45.65
CA PRO A 366 -8.99 1.85 46.82
C PRO A 366 -8.86 3.36 47.05
N ARG A 367 -7.67 3.92 46.76
CA ARG A 367 -7.40 5.36 46.81
C ARG A 367 -6.17 5.72 45.98
N PHE A 368 -6.18 6.91 45.38
CA PHE A 368 -4.96 7.55 44.91
C PHE A 368 -4.16 8.05 46.12
N LYS A 369 -2.90 7.61 46.22
CA LYS A 369 -2.03 7.89 47.36
C LYS A 369 -1.15 9.11 47.08
N LYS A 370 -0.68 9.75 48.15
CA LYS A 370 0.33 10.81 48.12
C LYS A 370 1.43 10.49 49.12
N THR A 371 2.66 10.89 48.83
CA THR A 371 3.77 10.79 49.79
C THR A 371 3.64 11.81 50.92
N ARG A 372 4.51 11.71 51.93
CA ARG A 372 4.62 12.71 53.01
C ARG A 372 4.93 14.12 52.48
N THR A 373 5.67 14.21 51.38
CA THR A 373 5.97 15.48 50.66
C THR A 373 4.85 15.92 49.71
N SER A 374 3.68 15.26 49.77
CA SER A 374 2.53 15.51 48.88
C SER A 374 2.76 15.20 47.40
N ASN A 375 3.81 14.47 47.04
CA ASN A 375 4.00 14.00 45.68
C ASN A 375 2.95 12.93 45.35
N PRO A 376 2.27 13.01 44.21
CA PRO A 376 1.32 11.98 43.79
C PRO A 376 2.05 10.67 43.53
N VAL A 377 1.41 9.56 43.88
CA VAL A 377 1.84 8.23 43.47
C VAL A 377 1.13 7.89 42.16
N ASN A 378 1.90 7.54 41.13
CA ASN A 378 1.36 7.11 39.85
C ASN A 378 0.91 5.66 39.93
N ILE A 379 -0.11 5.33 39.15
CA ILE A 379 -0.60 3.97 39.02
C ILE A 379 -0.05 3.37 37.74
N LEU A 380 0.52 2.17 37.81
CA LEU A 380 0.85 1.38 36.64
C LEU A 380 -0.10 0.20 36.53
N GLY A 381 -0.83 0.07 35.41
CA GLY A 381 -1.70 -1.08 35.18
C GLY A 381 -0.96 -2.23 34.51
N VAL A 382 -1.19 -3.45 35.00
CA VAL A 382 -0.61 -4.68 34.45
C VAL A 382 -1.69 -5.75 34.35
N ILE A 383 -1.76 -6.46 33.23
CA ILE A 383 -2.58 -7.66 33.07
C ILE A 383 -1.68 -8.89 33.16
N SER A 384 -2.12 -9.89 33.90
CA SER A 384 -1.42 -11.15 34.07
C SER A 384 -2.34 -12.33 33.72
N PRO A 385 -1.79 -13.46 33.21
CA PRO A 385 -2.57 -14.67 33.03
C PRO A 385 -3.06 -15.20 34.38
N TYR A 386 -4.11 -16.02 34.33
CA TYR A 386 -4.63 -16.66 35.53
C TYR A 386 -3.64 -17.69 36.07
N ILE A 387 -3.31 -17.61 37.36
CA ILE A 387 -2.50 -18.59 38.08
C ILE A 387 -3.42 -19.53 38.83
N LYS A 388 -3.25 -20.84 38.62
CA LYS A 388 -3.88 -21.89 39.43
C LYS A 388 -2.77 -22.57 40.24
N LEU A 389 -2.99 -22.71 41.54
CA LEU A 389 -2.15 -23.50 42.43
C LEU A 389 -2.93 -24.74 42.86
N GLU A 390 -2.23 -25.85 43.06
CA GLU A 390 -2.78 -27.05 43.70
C GLU A 390 -2.72 -26.91 45.24
N GLU A 391 -3.50 -27.74 45.94
CA GLU A 391 -3.55 -27.73 47.41
C GLU A 391 -2.16 -28.09 47.99
N ASN A 392 -1.70 -27.32 48.98
CA ASN A 392 -0.35 -27.41 49.58
C ASN A 392 0.83 -27.03 48.67
N GLN A 393 0.59 -26.43 47.50
CA GLN A 393 1.67 -25.94 46.65
C GLN A 393 2.30 -24.67 47.23
N GLU A 394 3.55 -24.77 47.68
CA GLU A 394 4.29 -23.65 48.28
C GLU A 394 5.05 -22.77 47.27
N GLN A 395 5.35 -23.31 46.09
CA GLN A 395 6.07 -22.62 45.03
C GLN A 395 5.48 -22.98 43.66
N LEU A 396 5.65 -22.09 42.68
CA LEU A 396 5.27 -22.40 41.31
C LEU A 396 6.20 -23.46 40.73
N GLU A 397 5.64 -24.43 40.02
CA GLU A 397 6.46 -25.40 39.28
C GLU A 397 7.16 -24.70 38.12
N ARG A 398 8.40 -25.09 37.83
CA ARG A 398 9.10 -24.55 36.64
C ARG A 398 8.27 -24.82 35.40
N LYS A 399 8.11 -23.80 34.55
CA LYS A 399 7.26 -23.87 33.35
C LYS A 399 5.78 -24.16 33.64
N THR A 400 5.24 -23.60 34.73
CA THR A 400 3.80 -23.66 35.06
C THR A 400 2.91 -23.22 33.88
N PHE A 401 3.40 -22.30 33.04
CA PHE A 401 2.65 -21.79 31.89
C PHE A 401 3.16 -22.43 30.61
N TYR A 402 2.27 -22.70 29.66
CA TYR A 402 2.70 -23.01 28.30
C TYR A 402 3.41 -21.79 27.72
N SER A 403 4.69 -21.92 27.40
CA SER A 403 5.41 -20.83 26.72
C SER A 403 4.71 -20.53 25.40
N THR A 404 4.51 -19.25 25.15
CA THR A 404 3.53 -18.78 24.18
C THR A 404 3.95 -17.42 23.66
N THR A 405 3.78 -17.21 22.36
CA THR A 405 3.88 -15.90 21.73
C THR A 405 2.56 -15.14 21.77
N ASN A 406 1.47 -15.79 22.20
CA ASN A 406 0.17 -15.15 22.35
C ASN A 406 0.13 -14.24 23.59
N ILE A 407 -0.05 -12.94 23.35
CA ILE A 407 -0.14 -11.87 24.35
C ILE A 407 -1.24 -12.12 25.40
N GLU A 408 -2.32 -12.84 25.07
CA GLU A 408 -3.39 -13.20 26.01
C GLU A 408 -2.92 -14.01 27.22
N ASN A 409 -1.75 -14.66 27.10
CA ASN A 409 -1.16 -15.51 28.12
C ASN A 409 0.13 -14.90 28.71
N MET A 410 0.46 -13.66 28.37
CA MET A 410 1.65 -12.95 28.85
C MET A 410 1.31 -12.01 30.02
N ILE A 411 2.32 -11.60 30.77
CA ILE A 411 2.22 -10.49 31.72
C ILE A 411 2.47 -9.20 30.93
N THR A 412 1.43 -8.38 30.75
CA THR A 412 1.44 -7.20 29.89
C THR A 412 1.26 -5.91 30.70
N VAL A 413 2.24 -5.02 30.59
CA VAL A 413 2.18 -3.64 31.10
C VAL A 413 1.30 -2.81 30.18
N LEU A 414 0.32 -2.08 30.72
CA LEU A 414 -0.67 -1.31 29.96
C LEU A 414 -0.40 0.19 29.87
N GLY A 415 0.53 0.68 30.70
CA GLY A 415 0.85 2.09 30.87
C GLY A 415 0.59 2.60 32.29
N GLU A 416 0.97 3.85 32.51
CA GLU A 416 0.81 4.57 33.77
C GLU A 416 -0.27 5.66 33.68
N THR A 417 -0.80 6.06 34.83
CA THR A 417 -1.67 7.23 34.96
C THR A 417 -1.54 7.85 36.33
N SER A 418 -2.00 9.08 36.47
CA SER A 418 -2.08 9.82 37.72
C SER A 418 -3.48 10.40 37.91
N LEU A 419 -3.82 10.75 39.16
CA LEU A 419 -5.07 11.42 39.45
C LEU A 419 -5.20 12.75 38.67
N ASN A 420 -4.10 13.46 38.49
CA ASN A 420 -4.08 14.72 37.75
C ASN A 420 -4.41 14.51 36.26
N GLU A 421 -3.93 13.42 35.65
CA GLU A 421 -4.25 13.09 34.27
C GLU A 421 -5.70 12.68 34.10
N ILE A 422 -6.22 11.83 35.01
CA ILE A 422 -7.63 11.46 35.06
C ILE A 422 -8.51 12.72 35.11
N ASP A 423 -8.20 13.64 36.03
CA ASP A 423 -8.94 14.90 36.20
C ASP A 423 -8.82 15.79 34.97
N SER A 424 -7.63 15.89 34.38
CA SER A 424 -7.39 16.65 33.16
C SER A 424 -8.26 16.14 32.00
N TYR A 425 -8.31 14.82 31.78
CA TYR A 425 -9.14 14.24 30.72
C TYR A 425 -10.64 14.39 30.99
N ALA A 426 -11.08 14.13 32.23
CA ALA A 426 -12.48 14.31 32.62
C ALA A 426 -12.93 15.76 32.37
N ASN A 427 -12.15 16.75 32.83
CA ASN A 427 -12.46 18.17 32.65
C ASN A 427 -12.41 18.60 31.18
N ARG A 428 -11.44 18.09 30.41
CA ARG A 428 -11.27 18.44 29.00
C ARG A 428 -12.46 17.98 28.14
N PHE A 429 -12.99 16.79 28.40
CA PHE A 429 -14.03 16.16 27.58
C PHE A 429 -15.45 16.29 28.14
N SER A 430 -15.61 16.59 29.43
CA SER A 430 -16.90 16.94 30.05
C SER A 430 -17.36 18.33 29.59
N LYS A 431 -18.05 18.37 28.46
CA LYS A 431 -18.63 19.58 27.86
C LYS A 431 -20.06 19.31 27.43
N LYS A 432 -20.83 20.36 27.14
CA LYS A 432 -22.24 20.27 26.69
C LYS A 432 -22.49 19.04 25.81
N GLY A 433 -23.40 18.17 26.24
CA GLY A 433 -23.79 16.93 25.56
C GLY A 433 -23.09 15.66 26.03
N LEU A 434 -21.90 15.71 26.64
CA LEU A 434 -21.22 14.53 27.21
C LEU A 434 -20.59 14.87 28.56
N GLU A 435 -21.00 14.16 29.60
CA GLU A 435 -20.35 14.12 30.91
C GLU A 435 -19.41 12.91 30.96
N VAL A 436 -18.15 13.13 31.36
CA VAL A 436 -17.17 12.05 31.60
C VAL A 436 -16.99 11.93 33.10
N ASP A 437 -17.66 10.94 33.69
CA ASP A 437 -17.69 10.70 35.14
C ASP A 437 -16.69 9.62 35.53
N LEU A 438 -15.50 10.05 35.95
CA LEU A 438 -14.45 9.16 36.45
C LEU A 438 -14.51 9.16 37.98
N ASP A 439 -15.25 8.20 38.54
CA ASP A 439 -15.30 7.96 39.99
C ASP A 439 -13.89 7.61 40.51
N LYS A 440 -13.27 8.55 41.21
CA LYS A 440 -11.88 8.45 41.67
C LYS A 440 -11.63 7.31 42.68
N LYS A 441 -12.68 6.56 43.05
CA LYS A 441 -12.65 5.44 43.97
C LYS A 441 -12.80 4.11 43.21
N ASN A 442 -11.90 3.19 43.51
CA ASN A 442 -12.01 1.74 43.26
C ASN A 442 -11.86 1.26 41.82
N PHE A 443 -11.66 2.10 40.79
CA PHE A 443 -11.46 1.57 39.43
C PHE A 443 -10.66 2.52 38.53
N THR A 444 -9.79 1.95 37.71
CA THR A 444 -9.09 2.67 36.64
C THR A 444 -9.25 1.94 35.29
N PRO A 445 -9.77 2.61 34.26
CA PRO A 445 -9.98 2.02 32.94
C PRO A 445 -8.68 1.78 32.17
N ASP A 446 -8.53 0.68 31.42
CA ASP A 446 -7.35 0.46 30.54
C ASP A 446 -7.11 1.60 29.55
N TRP A 447 -8.18 2.24 29.09
CA TRP A 447 -8.08 3.34 28.14
C TRP A 447 -7.43 4.60 28.73
N ILE A 448 -7.36 4.76 30.06
CA ILE A 448 -6.71 5.91 30.70
C ILE A 448 -5.20 5.71 30.91
N LEU A 449 -4.74 4.45 30.90
CA LEU A 449 -3.35 4.10 31.10
C LEU A 449 -2.56 4.42 29.83
N GLU A 450 -1.48 5.19 29.93
CA GLU A 450 -0.65 5.57 28.78
C GLU A 450 0.82 5.26 29.07
N TYR A 451 1.56 4.84 28.04
CA TYR A 451 2.99 4.62 28.20
C TYR A 451 3.72 5.96 28.39
N PRO A 452 4.77 5.99 29.22
CA PRO A 452 5.53 7.21 29.45
C PRO A 452 6.18 7.71 28.16
N LYS A 453 6.47 9.02 28.07
CA LYS A 453 7.00 9.64 26.85
C LYS A 453 8.28 8.96 26.33
N GLU A 454 9.08 8.41 27.23
CA GLU A 454 10.32 7.68 26.95
C GLU A 454 10.05 6.47 26.04
N PHE A 455 8.90 5.81 26.20
CA PHE A 455 8.47 4.68 25.37
C PHE A 455 8.26 5.07 23.91
N TYR A 456 7.75 6.27 23.66
CA TYR A 456 7.44 6.76 22.31
C TYR A 456 8.54 7.64 21.71
N LYS A 457 9.65 7.85 22.41
CA LYS A 457 10.71 8.80 22.02
C LYS A 457 11.17 8.60 20.58
N TYR A 458 11.50 7.38 20.20
CA TYR A 458 11.99 7.08 18.84
C TYR A 458 10.93 7.38 17.76
N ARG A 459 9.66 7.03 18.01
CA ARG A 459 8.54 7.36 17.11
C ARG A 459 8.40 8.87 16.95
N ASP A 460 8.47 9.61 18.04
CA ASP A 460 8.25 11.05 18.05
C ASP A 460 9.42 11.80 17.38
N GLU A 461 10.65 11.29 17.50
CA GLU A 461 11.82 11.76 16.74
C GLU A 461 11.62 11.55 15.22
N LEU A 462 11.21 10.35 14.80
CA LEU A 462 10.92 10.06 13.38
C LEU A 462 9.85 10.99 12.80
N LYS A 463 8.79 11.28 13.56
CA LYS A 463 7.74 12.22 13.15
C LYS A 463 8.29 13.65 13.02
N SER A 464 9.10 14.09 13.98
CA SER A 464 9.72 15.42 13.96
C SER A 464 10.60 15.61 12.71
N ASP A 465 11.39 14.60 12.35
CA ASP A 465 12.26 14.66 11.18
C ASP A 465 11.47 14.62 9.86
N PHE A 466 10.41 13.82 9.80
CA PHE A 466 9.50 13.82 8.66
C PHE A 466 8.84 15.19 8.47
N ILE A 467 8.36 15.84 9.54
CA ILE A 467 7.72 17.16 9.46
C ILE A 467 8.67 18.21 8.87
N LYS A 468 9.97 18.17 9.20
CA LYS A 468 10.97 19.10 8.66
C LYS A 468 11.25 18.91 7.17
N THR A 469 11.01 17.71 6.66
CA THR A 469 11.34 17.30 5.27
C THR A 469 10.11 17.18 4.38
N PHE A 470 8.91 17.34 4.95
CA PHE A 470 7.65 17.24 4.22
C PHE A 470 7.52 18.37 3.17
N ASN A 471 7.45 17.97 1.90
CA ASN A 471 7.45 18.89 0.76
C ASN A 471 6.17 18.86 -0.09
N GLY A 472 5.14 18.13 0.36
CA GLY A 472 3.84 18.12 -0.29
C GLY A 472 3.22 16.73 -0.39
N TYR A 473 2.13 16.67 -1.15
CA TYR A 473 1.29 15.49 -1.29
C TYR A 473 1.54 14.77 -2.62
N PRO A 474 1.35 13.43 -2.69
CA PRO A 474 1.09 12.78 -3.97
C PRO A 474 -0.14 13.40 -4.64
N SER A 475 -0.23 13.33 -5.97
CA SER A 475 -1.48 13.53 -6.72
C SER A 475 -2.43 12.33 -6.54
N ALA A 476 -3.68 12.42 -7.00
CA ALA A 476 -4.67 11.37 -6.75
C ALA A 476 -4.25 10.03 -7.37
N ILE A 477 -3.71 10.09 -8.60
CA ILE A 477 -3.17 8.93 -9.32
C ILE A 477 -1.97 8.35 -8.57
N GLU A 478 -1.02 9.20 -8.15
CA GLU A 478 0.18 8.76 -7.42
C GLU A 478 -0.19 8.13 -6.07
N TYR A 479 -1.18 8.68 -5.37
CA TYR A 479 -1.69 8.13 -4.11
C TYR A 479 -2.26 6.72 -4.31
N ASP A 480 -3.05 6.51 -5.35
CA ASP A 480 -3.62 5.20 -5.69
C ASP A 480 -2.53 4.19 -6.08
N VAL A 481 -1.47 4.63 -6.76
CA VAL A 481 -0.30 3.80 -7.10
C VAL A 481 0.51 3.41 -5.87
N LEU A 482 0.67 4.32 -4.90
CA LEU A 482 1.34 4.00 -3.63
C LEU A 482 0.59 2.90 -2.88
N ASN A 483 -0.75 2.88 -2.97
CA ASN A 483 -1.62 1.87 -2.38
C ASN A 483 -1.39 1.69 -0.85
N GLU A 484 -1.14 2.81 -0.16
CA GLU A 484 -0.93 2.85 1.29
C GLU A 484 -1.92 3.82 1.94
N ASN A 485 -2.35 3.53 3.18
CA ASN A 485 -3.18 4.46 3.94
C ASN A 485 -2.32 5.49 4.69
N LEU A 486 -1.96 6.58 4.01
CA LEU A 486 -1.10 7.63 4.57
C LEU A 486 -1.82 8.61 5.51
N ILE A 487 -3.15 8.63 5.49
CA ILE A 487 -4.00 9.53 6.29
C ILE A 487 -3.68 9.47 7.80
N PRO A 488 -3.64 8.28 8.46
CA PRO A 488 -3.24 8.19 9.86
C PRO A 488 -1.83 8.72 10.13
N PHE A 489 -0.90 8.59 9.17
CA PHE A 489 0.45 9.13 9.32
C PHE A 489 0.43 10.65 9.36
N PHE A 490 -0.18 11.28 8.36
CA PHE A 490 -0.36 12.74 8.32
C PHE A 490 -1.09 13.27 9.56
N LEU A 491 -2.13 12.56 10.01
CA LEU A 491 -2.86 12.94 11.22
C LEU A 491 -1.97 12.88 12.46
N SER A 492 -1.18 11.80 12.58
CA SER A 492 -0.27 11.58 13.70
C SER A 492 0.89 12.57 13.77
N CYS A 493 1.17 13.27 12.67
CA CYS A 493 2.15 14.36 12.53
C CYS A 493 1.51 15.75 12.59
N GLY A 494 0.17 15.85 12.74
CA GLY A 494 -0.54 17.12 12.79
C GLY A 494 -0.54 17.91 11.47
N ILE A 495 -0.38 17.22 10.33
CA ILE A 495 -0.30 17.85 9.00
C ILE A 495 -1.70 18.19 8.48
N ASP A 496 -1.86 19.33 7.81
CA ASP A 496 -3.12 19.78 7.24
C ASP A 496 -3.41 19.12 5.88
N LEU A 497 -4.43 18.26 5.79
CA LEU A 497 -4.85 17.71 4.50
C LEU A 497 -5.40 18.83 3.58
N PRO A 498 -5.15 18.76 2.26
CA PRO A 498 -5.76 19.67 1.28
C PRO A 498 -7.29 19.66 1.38
N ASN A 499 -7.92 20.81 1.09
CA ASN A 499 -9.35 21.02 1.24
C ASN A 499 -10.19 20.10 0.34
N ILE A 500 -10.99 19.20 0.92
CA ILE A 500 -11.81 18.19 0.22
C ILE A 500 -12.84 18.74 -0.78
N HIS A 501 -13.01 20.05 -0.90
CA HIS A 501 -13.89 20.69 -1.88
C HIS A 501 -13.19 21.07 -3.18
N ASP A 502 -11.86 21.15 -3.15
CA ASP A 502 -11.03 21.25 -4.34
C ASP A 502 -10.83 19.81 -4.86
N GLU A 503 -10.84 19.59 -6.17
CA GLU A 503 -10.61 18.27 -6.83
C GLU A 503 -9.19 17.72 -6.54
N ASN A 504 -8.94 17.42 -5.26
CA ASN A 504 -7.65 17.05 -4.73
C ASN A 504 -7.62 15.56 -4.40
N ILE A 505 -6.49 15.11 -3.87
CA ILE A 505 -6.25 13.70 -3.58
C ILE A 505 -7.25 13.05 -2.62
N PHE A 506 -7.84 13.80 -1.70
CA PHE A 506 -8.78 13.28 -0.72
C PHE A 506 -10.25 13.50 -1.10
N TYR A 507 -10.53 14.24 -2.18
CA TYR A 507 -11.86 14.35 -2.75
C TYR A 507 -12.42 12.96 -3.06
N GLY A 508 -13.65 12.68 -2.63
CA GLY A 508 -14.30 11.37 -2.76
C GLY A 508 -13.71 10.24 -1.91
N ARG A 509 -12.51 10.40 -1.31
CA ARG A 509 -11.88 9.40 -0.43
C ARG A 509 -12.26 9.57 1.03
N LEU A 510 -12.50 10.80 1.46
CA LEU A 510 -12.96 11.13 2.80
C LEU A 510 -14.35 11.76 2.74
N THR A 511 -15.24 11.32 3.62
CA THR A 511 -16.50 12.03 3.85
C THR A 511 -16.24 13.36 4.55
N LYS A 512 -17.19 14.29 4.43
CA LYS A 512 -17.15 15.57 5.16
C LYS A 512 -16.97 15.37 6.67
N GLU A 513 -17.63 14.36 7.23
CA GLU A 513 -17.54 14.05 8.66
C GLU A 513 -16.18 13.46 9.03
N GLN A 514 -15.59 12.61 8.18
CA GLN A 514 -14.22 12.12 8.39
C GLN A 514 -13.21 13.28 8.38
N PHE A 515 -13.33 14.20 7.43
CA PHE A 515 -12.46 15.38 7.35
C PHE A 515 -12.64 16.32 8.56
N ASN A 516 -13.87 16.51 9.02
CA ASN A 516 -14.16 17.28 10.24
C ASN A 516 -13.51 16.64 11.48
N PHE A 517 -13.59 15.32 11.62
CA PHE A 517 -12.97 14.62 12.73
C PHE A 517 -11.44 14.68 12.67
N TYR A 518 -10.86 14.50 11.47
CA TYR A 518 -9.42 14.71 11.22
C TYR A 518 -8.98 16.10 11.70
N ASN A 519 -9.68 17.16 11.29
CA ASN A 519 -9.35 18.54 11.64
C ASN A 519 -9.43 18.84 13.14
N ARG A 520 -10.24 18.09 13.89
CA ARG A 520 -10.29 18.19 15.35
C ARG A 520 -9.10 17.50 16.01
N LEU A 521 -8.73 16.32 15.49
CA LEU A 521 -7.63 15.53 16.03
C LEU A 521 -6.25 16.10 15.68
N LYS A 522 -6.07 16.70 14.50
CA LYS A 522 -4.78 17.22 14.03
C LYS A 522 -4.15 18.25 14.97
N ILE A 523 -4.98 19.03 15.69
CA ILE A 523 -4.51 20.00 16.68
C ILE A 523 -3.72 19.29 17.78
N GLN A 524 -4.23 18.13 18.25
CA GLN A 524 -3.51 17.28 19.20
C GLN A 524 -2.36 16.53 18.51
N GLY A 525 -2.48 16.21 17.23
CA GLY A 525 -1.42 15.61 16.40
C GLY A 525 -0.15 16.46 16.29
N LYS A 526 -0.23 17.79 16.46
CA LYS A 526 0.93 18.69 16.55
C LYS A 526 1.74 18.52 17.85
N GLN A 527 1.13 17.92 18.87
CA GLN A 527 1.79 17.52 20.10
C GLN A 527 1.94 15.98 20.02
N THR A 528 1.22 15.26 20.87
CA THR A 528 1.12 13.81 20.83
C THR A 528 -0.33 13.42 21.05
N ILE A 529 -0.86 12.56 20.21
CA ILE A 529 -2.16 11.91 20.44
C ILE A 529 -1.92 10.71 21.34
N THR A 530 -2.50 10.74 22.53
CA THR A 530 -2.46 9.65 23.51
C THR A 530 -3.67 8.74 23.36
N LYS A 531 -3.56 7.49 23.81
CA LYS A 531 -4.65 6.51 23.89
C LYS A 531 -5.88 7.07 24.62
N PRO A 532 -5.76 7.70 25.81
CA PRO A 532 -6.93 8.25 26.51
C PRO A 532 -7.58 9.40 25.74
N PHE A 533 -6.78 10.27 25.12
CA PHE A 533 -7.29 11.35 24.31
C PHE A 533 -8.08 10.83 23.11
N LEU A 534 -7.51 9.87 22.37
CA LEU A 534 -8.14 9.31 21.18
C LEU A 534 -9.47 8.60 21.54
N TYR A 535 -9.46 7.82 22.62
CA TYR A 535 -10.65 7.13 23.14
C TYR A 535 -11.79 8.13 23.41
N LEU A 536 -11.51 9.19 24.17
CA LEU A 536 -12.51 10.19 24.54
C LEU A 536 -12.91 11.09 23.36
N ALA A 537 -12.01 11.35 22.42
CA ALA A 537 -12.33 12.10 21.20
C ALA A 537 -13.31 11.36 20.31
N ILE A 538 -13.12 10.05 20.12
CA ILE A 538 -14.05 9.16 19.42
C ILE A 538 -15.41 9.18 20.11
N LEU A 539 -15.44 9.00 21.44
CA LEU A 539 -16.66 8.97 22.23
C LEU A 539 -17.42 10.30 22.19
N LYS A 540 -16.69 11.42 22.29
CA LYS A 540 -17.25 12.77 22.21
C LYS A 540 -17.87 13.02 20.84
N HIS A 541 -17.13 12.72 19.77
CA HIS A 541 -17.63 12.88 18.40
C HIS A 541 -18.85 11.99 18.15
N PHE A 542 -18.82 10.74 18.58
CA PHE A 542 -19.97 9.84 18.50
C PHE A 542 -21.20 10.40 19.23
N SER A 543 -21.04 10.89 20.46
CA SER A 543 -22.15 11.48 21.23
C SER A 543 -22.76 12.71 20.53
N GLU A 544 -21.94 13.54 19.88
CA GLU A 544 -22.42 14.66 19.06
C GLU A 544 -23.17 14.19 17.81
N ARG A 545 -22.71 13.11 17.17
CA ARG A 545 -23.41 12.50 16.02
C ARG A 545 -24.73 11.87 16.42
N LEU A 546 -24.81 11.27 17.60
CA LEU A 546 -26.08 10.74 18.13
C LEU A 546 -27.15 11.83 18.24
N GLN A 547 -26.79 13.03 18.71
CA GLN A 547 -27.72 14.17 18.79
C GLN A 547 -28.19 14.65 17.40
N LYS A 548 -27.40 14.38 16.36
CA LYS A 548 -27.67 14.77 14.96
C LYS A 548 -28.16 13.62 14.08
N SER A 549 -28.66 12.54 14.70
CA SER A 549 -29.18 11.25 14.20
C SER A 549 -29.83 11.12 12.80
N LYS A 550 -30.15 12.22 12.10
CA LYS A 550 -30.59 12.21 10.70
C LYS A 550 -29.43 12.10 9.70
N ASP A 551 -28.18 12.15 10.16
CA ASP A 551 -26.99 12.04 9.32
C ASP A 551 -26.82 10.60 8.82
N ILE A 552 -27.27 10.33 7.60
CA ILE A 552 -27.19 9.00 6.95
C ILE A 552 -25.75 8.62 6.55
N ASN A 553 -24.83 9.57 6.51
CA ASN A 553 -23.48 9.40 5.96
C ASN A 553 -22.41 9.15 7.03
N TYR A 554 -22.80 8.95 8.28
CA TYR A 554 -21.91 8.67 9.39
C TYR A 554 -22.03 7.22 9.86
N THR A 555 -20.90 6.55 10.05
CA THR A 555 -20.84 5.32 10.84
C THR A 555 -19.57 5.27 11.71
N PRO A 556 -19.61 4.73 12.94
CA PRO A 556 -18.42 4.64 13.78
C PRO A 556 -17.25 3.89 13.13
N SER A 557 -17.51 2.91 12.26
CA SER A 557 -16.45 2.22 11.52
C SER A 557 -15.56 3.15 10.66
N ASP A 558 -16.07 4.33 10.28
CA ASP A 558 -15.32 5.34 9.51
C ASP A 558 -14.06 5.84 10.23
N TYR A 559 -14.02 5.75 11.57
CA TYR A 559 -12.83 6.10 12.33
C TYR A 559 -11.63 5.22 11.96
N LYS A 560 -11.86 3.95 11.60
CA LYS A 560 -10.77 3.00 11.35
C LYS A 560 -9.87 3.46 10.21
N LYS A 561 -10.47 3.95 9.11
CA LYS A 561 -9.74 4.48 7.96
C LYS A 561 -8.89 5.70 8.31
N LEU A 562 -9.29 6.49 9.30
CA LEU A 562 -8.57 7.69 9.72
C LEU A 562 -7.40 7.40 10.66
N ILE A 563 -7.50 6.34 11.46
CA ILE A 563 -6.57 6.11 12.58
C ILE A 563 -5.68 4.88 12.39
N TYR A 564 -6.05 3.91 11.56
CA TYR A 564 -5.25 2.69 11.35
C TYR A 564 -4.55 2.70 10.00
N TYR A 565 -3.26 2.33 10.01
CA TYR A 565 -2.44 2.19 8.81
C TYR A 565 -2.87 1.03 7.92
N GLU A 566 -3.47 0.00 8.50
CA GLU A 566 -3.77 -1.26 7.84
C GLU A 566 -4.96 -1.98 8.50
N GLU A 567 -5.50 -2.99 7.81
CA GLU A 567 -6.67 -3.77 8.25
C GLU A 567 -6.39 -4.73 9.42
N SER A 568 -5.12 -4.89 9.81
CA SER A 568 -4.79 -5.56 11.07
C SER A 568 -5.35 -4.80 12.28
N PHE A 569 -5.64 -3.50 12.11
CA PHE A 569 -6.09 -2.58 13.15
C PHE A 569 -5.15 -2.54 14.36
N ASN A 570 -3.87 -2.74 14.11
CA ASN A 570 -2.81 -2.55 15.08
C ASN A 570 -2.40 -1.07 15.13
N TYR A 571 -1.98 -0.59 16.30
CA TYR A 571 -1.35 0.72 16.50
C TYR A 571 -2.09 1.95 15.92
N PRO A 572 -3.26 2.34 16.46
CA PRO A 572 -3.97 3.51 15.93
C PRO A 572 -3.09 4.76 16.06
N LEU A 573 -2.80 5.45 14.95
CA LEU A 573 -1.92 6.64 14.88
C LEU A 573 -0.50 6.41 15.45
N GLY A 574 -0.06 5.15 15.48
CA GLY A 574 1.21 4.73 16.07
C GLY A 574 1.18 4.65 17.61
N ILE A 575 0.00 4.55 18.23
CA ILE A 575 -0.19 4.39 19.68
C ILE A 575 -0.15 2.89 20.01
N TYR A 576 0.57 2.50 21.07
CA TYR A 576 0.60 1.09 21.49
C TYR A 576 -0.68 0.74 22.27
N ASP A 577 -1.47 -0.21 21.76
CA ASP A 577 -2.78 -0.60 22.32
C ASP A 577 -2.92 -2.14 22.40
N PRO A 578 -2.30 -2.79 23.41
CA PRO A 578 -2.21 -4.25 23.48
C PRO A 578 -3.56 -4.92 23.76
N THR A 579 -4.52 -4.19 24.31
CA THR A 579 -5.86 -4.70 24.63
C THR A 579 -6.87 -4.40 23.53
N PHE A 580 -6.42 -3.77 22.43
CA PHE A 580 -7.24 -3.32 21.31
C PHE A 580 -8.42 -2.44 21.77
N ILE A 581 -8.24 -1.66 22.84
CA ILE A 581 -9.34 -0.93 23.48
C ILE A 581 -9.97 0.10 22.55
N ILE A 582 -9.18 0.73 21.66
CA ILE A 582 -9.69 1.69 20.68
C ILE A 582 -10.54 0.99 19.62
N LYS A 583 -10.07 -0.15 19.10
CA LYS A 583 -10.83 -0.96 18.13
C LYS A 583 -12.12 -1.46 18.75
N LYS A 584 -12.06 -2.02 19.97
CA LYS A 584 -13.21 -2.52 20.73
C LYS A 584 -14.23 -1.42 20.99
N LEU A 585 -13.79 -0.19 21.30
CA LEU A 585 -14.67 0.98 21.40
C LEU A 585 -15.40 1.19 20.08
N ILE A 586 -14.67 1.31 18.96
CA ILE A 586 -15.28 1.56 17.64
C ILE A 586 -16.30 0.46 17.28
N ASP A 587 -15.96 -0.81 17.47
CA ASP A 587 -16.85 -1.95 17.19
C ASP A 587 -18.11 -1.92 18.09
N THR A 588 -17.95 -1.50 19.36
CA THR A 588 -19.06 -1.33 20.30
C THR A 588 -19.98 -0.19 19.86
N LEU A 589 -19.41 0.96 19.49
CA LEU A 589 -20.17 2.12 19.03
C LEU A 589 -20.88 1.84 17.71
N GLU A 590 -20.23 1.13 16.78
CA GLU A 590 -20.83 0.66 15.53
C GLU A 590 -22.06 -0.21 15.80
N THR A 591 -21.92 -1.19 16.70
CA THR A 591 -23.04 -2.05 17.09
C THR A 591 -24.18 -1.24 17.71
N LEU A 592 -23.88 -0.25 18.56
CA LEU A 592 -24.90 0.63 19.13
C LEU A 592 -25.57 1.52 18.05
N TRP A 593 -24.79 2.05 17.10
CA TRP A 593 -25.27 2.86 15.99
C TRP A 593 -26.25 2.11 15.09
N GLN A 594 -26.02 0.82 14.86
CA GLN A 594 -26.95 -0.04 14.12
C GLN A 594 -28.31 -0.19 14.81
N GLN A 595 -28.36 -0.04 16.14
CA GLN A 595 -29.60 -0.10 16.93
C GLN A 595 -30.32 1.26 17.06
N ARG A 596 -29.79 2.33 16.44
CA ARG A 596 -30.26 3.71 16.68
C ARG A 596 -31.75 3.93 16.44
N ASN A 597 -32.32 3.28 15.42
CA ASN A 597 -33.74 3.40 15.11
C ASN A 597 -34.60 2.63 16.12
N VAL A 598 -34.16 1.43 16.52
CA VAL A 598 -34.86 0.56 17.49
C VAL A 598 -34.99 1.25 18.85
N ILE A 599 -33.96 1.99 19.28
CA ILE A 599 -33.94 2.65 20.59
C ILE A 599 -34.33 4.13 20.53
N ASN A 600 -34.83 4.61 19.39
CA ASN A 600 -35.17 6.02 19.14
C ASN A 600 -34.05 6.99 19.59
N MET A 601 -32.84 6.72 19.12
CA MET A 601 -31.61 7.37 19.60
C MET A 601 -31.64 8.90 19.44
N SER A 602 -32.39 9.41 18.44
CA SER A 602 -32.60 10.83 18.18
C SER A 602 -33.24 11.61 19.33
N SER A 603 -33.89 10.90 20.26
CA SER A 603 -34.53 11.51 21.44
C SER A 603 -33.54 11.87 22.55
N TYR A 604 -32.33 11.29 22.57
CA TYR A 604 -31.36 11.54 23.64
C TYR A 604 -30.59 12.85 23.43
N VAL A 605 -30.53 13.68 24.46
CA VAL A 605 -29.90 15.02 24.43
C VAL A 605 -28.64 15.12 25.27
N THR A 606 -28.51 14.27 26.30
CA THR A 606 -27.37 14.29 27.22
C THR A 606 -26.84 12.87 27.40
N PHE A 607 -25.52 12.74 27.33
CA PHE A 607 -24.81 11.49 27.54
C PHE A 607 -23.91 11.58 28.77
N LYS A 608 -23.74 10.47 29.46
CA LYS A 608 -22.78 10.32 30.55
C LYS A 608 -22.02 9.03 30.35
N TYR A 609 -20.71 9.12 30.29
CA TYR A 609 -19.83 7.98 30.22
C TYR A 609 -19.04 7.87 31.51
N ASN A 610 -19.01 6.68 32.10
CA ASN A 610 -18.23 6.46 33.31
C ASN A 610 -17.02 5.56 33.06
N GLN A 611 -16.11 5.59 34.03
CA GLN A 611 -14.87 4.83 33.96
C GLN A 611 -15.06 3.32 33.73
N LYS A 612 -16.17 2.74 34.18
CA LYS A 612 -16.46 1.31 34.03
C LYS A 612 -16.91 0.90 32.61
N GLY A 613 -16.80 1.80 31.64
CA GLY A 613 -17.25 1.53 30.27
C GLY A 613 -18.77 1.60 30.10
N ILE A 614 -19.48 2.24 31.02
CA ILE A 614 -20.93 2.39 30.93
C ILE A 614 -21.26 3.71 30.24
N LEU A 615 -22.02 3.63 29.15
CA LEU A 615 -22.60 4.79 28.48
C LEU A 615 -24.08 4.90 28.85
N LEU A 616 -24.44 6.03 29.46
CA LEU A 616 -25.78 6.39 29.84
C LEU A 616 -26.28 7.56 28.98
N ALA A 617 -27.59 7.67 28.81
CA ALA A 617 -28.23 8.79 28.11
C ALA A 617 -29.54 9.24 28.78
N LYS A 618 -29.94 10.48 28.51
CA LYS A 618 -31.20 11.08 28.95
C LYS A 618 -31.90 11.81 27.81
N ILE A 619 -33.23 11.72 27.78
CA ILE A 619 -34.08 12.42 26.79
C ILE A 619 -34.29 13.87 27.22
N SER A 620 -34.34 14.12 28.53
CA SER A 620 -34.32 15.46 29.11
C SER A 620 -33.68 15.43 30.50
N MET A 621 -33.37 16.60 31.06
CA MET A 621 -32.75 16.71 32.38
C MET A 621 -33.60 16.06 33.50
N SER A 622 -34.92 16.04 33.33
CA SER A 622 -35.88 15.43 34.28
C SER A 622 -36.02 13.91 34.15
N THR A 623 -35.53 13.30 33.06
CA THR A 623 -35.63 11.85 32.85
C THR A 623 -34.56 11.08 33.64
N SER A 624 -34.86 9.82 33.96
CA SER A 624 -33.87 8.89 34.51
C SER A 624 -32.79 8.55 33.49
N TRP A 625 -31.59 8.18 33.95
CA TRP A 625 -30.53 7.69 33.08
C TRP A 625 -30.91 6.34 32.46
N ASP A 626 -30.89 6.28 31.13
CA ASP A 626 -31.00 5.04 30.37
C ASP A 626 -29.62 4.47 30.07
N THR A 627 -29.43 3.17 30.29
CA THR A 627 -28.17 2.50 29.94
C THR A 627 -28.15 2.12 28.46
N LEU A 628 -27.18 2.67 27.71
CA LEU A 628 -26.95 2.34 26.30
C LEU A 628 -25.89 1.25 26.13
N ILE A 629 -24.78 1.37 26.85
CA ILE A 629 -23.67 0.41 26.88
C ILE A 629 -23.36 0.06 28.33
N ALA A 630 -23.09 -1.21 28.61
CA ALA A 630 -22.63 -1.69 29.91
C ALA A 630 -21.73 -2.93 29.78
N TYR A 631 -21.35 -3.51 30.91
CA TYR A 631 -20.66 -4.79 31.01
C TYR A 631 -21.35 -5.68 32.04
N CYS A 632 -21.09 -6.98 32.00
CA CYS A 632 -21.64 -7.94 32.94
C CYS A 632 -20.73 -8.10 34.17
N GLY A 633 -21.20 -7.61 35.33
CA GLY A 633 -20.58 -7.84 36.65
C GLY A 633 -20.97 -9.17 37.33
N GLY A 634 -21.59 -10.10 36.61
CA GLY A 634 -21.99 -11.40 37.17
C GLY A 634 -20.85 -12.39 37.34
N PHE A 635 -21.15 -13.53 37.99
CA PHE A 635 -20.22 -14.62 38.25
C PHE A 635 -20.70 -15.91 37.58
N ILE A 636 -19.76 -16.74 37.12
CA ILE A 636 -20.01 -18.09 36.59
C ILE A 636 -19.31 -19.08 37.52
N GLU A 637 -20.08 -19.99 38.11
CA GLU A 637 -19.59 -21.01 39.04
C GLU A 637 -18.46 -21.84 38.43
N GLY A 638 -17.39 -22.05 39.21
CA GLY A 638 -16.17 -22.75 38.77
C GLY A 638 -15.31 -22.00 37.73
N LYS A 639 -15.76 -20.86 37.19
CA LYS A 639 -15.06 -20.12 36.11
C LYS A 639 -14.70 -18.68 36.47
N GLY A 640 -15.28 -18.12 37.53
CA GLY A 640 -14.96 -16.78 38.01
C GLY A 640 -15.89 -15.68 37.49
N ALA A 641 -15.40 -14.45 37.44
CA ALA A 641 -16.15 -13.30 36.93
C ALA A 641 -16.56 -13.50 35.45
N CYS A 642 -17.82 -13.21 35.13
CA CYS A 642 -18.35 -13.40 33.78
C CYS A 642 -17.66 -12.52 32.76
N GLY A 643 -17.50 -11.22 33.05
CA GLY A 643 -16.77 -10.29 32.20
C GLY A 643 -17.35 -10.05 30.80
N PHE A 644 -18.58 -10.51 30.50
CA PHE A 644 -19.17 -10.31 29.18
C PHE A 644 -19.39 -8.83 28.88
N LYS A 645 -18.73 -8.32 27.86
CA LYS A 645 -18.90 -6.96 27.35
C LYS A 645 -18.69 -6.93 25.83
N PRO A 646 -19.29 -5.96 25.12
CA PRO A 646 -20.27 -4.99 25.63
C PRO A 646 -21.68 -5.59 25.75
N LEU A 647 -22.45 -5.11 26.73
CA LEU A 647 -23.90 -5.19 26.78
C LEU A 647 -24.47 -3.92 26.13
N ILE A 648 -25.34 -4.09 25.13
CA ILE A 648 -25.81 -2.99 24.26
C ILE A 648 -27.33 -2.97 24.20
N LYS A 649 -27.94 -1.80 24.44
CA LYS A 649 -29.39 -1.57 24.36
C LYS A 649 -29.87 -1.74 22.91
N GLY A 650 -31.05 -2.33 22.73
CA GLY A 650 -31.60 -2.68 21.41
C GLY A 650 -31.10 -4.03 20.88
N LYS A 651 -29.81 -4.35 21.05
CA LYS A 651 -29.25 -5.67 20.71
C LYS A 651 -29.58 -6.75 21.74
N HIS A 652 -29.47 -6.43 23.03
CA HIS A 652 -29.70 -7.37 24.12
C HIS A 652 -30.99 -7.05 24.87
N LYS A 653 -31.61 -8.10 25.44
CA LYS A 653 -32.85 -7.97 26.23
C LYS A 653 -32.63 -7.08 27.46
N THR A 654 -33.63 -6.28 27.79
CA THR A 654 -33.65 -5.45 29.00
C THR A 654 -34.58 -6.06 30.05
N CYS A 655 -34.21 -5.95 31.32
CA CYS A 655 -35.04 -6.41 32.42
C CYS A 655 -36.30 -5.54 32.53
N SER A 656 -37.48 -6.15 32.57
CA SER A 656 -38.75 -5.42 32.67
C SER A 656 -38.88 -4.62 33.97
N TYR A 657 -38.21 -5.08 35.04
CA TYR A 657 -38.23 -4.47 36.37
C TYR A 657 -37.19 -3.35 36.51
N CYS A 658 -35.90 -3.67 36.54
CA CYS A 658 -34.84 -2.70 36.82
C CYS A 658 -34.30 -1.97 35.57
N LYS A 659 -34.83 -2.28 34.37
CA LYS A 659 -34.44 -1.71 33.07
C LYS A 659 -32.98 -1.90 32.64
N LYS A 660 -32.16 -2.59 33.43
CA LYS A 660 -30.76 -2.95 33.08
C LYS A 660 -30.74 -3.98 31.96
N ILE A 661 -29.63 -4.01 31.21
CA ILE A 661 -29.41 -4.95 30.11
C ILE A 661 -29.04 -6.32 30.67
N ILE A 662 -29.69 -7.38 30.18
CA ILE A 662 -29.50 -8.75 30.64
C ILE A 662 -28.29 -9.37 29.93
N CYS A 663 -27.37 -9.95 30.70
CA CYS A 663 -26.23 -10.68 30.15
C CYS A 663 -26.67 -12.00 29.52
N PRO A 664 -26.39 -12.24 28.22
CA PRO A 664 -26.78 -13.48 27.54
C PRO A 664 -25.94 -14.69 27.97
N LYS A 665 -24.85 -14.49 28.70
CA LYS A 665 -23.95 -15.57 29.15
C LYS A 665 -24.31 -16.13 30.52
N CYS A 666 -24.69 -15.28 31.47
CA CYS A 666 -24.94 -15.70 32.86
C CYS A 666 -26.27 -15.21 33.44
N ASN A 667 -27.10 -14.48 32.68
CA ASN A 667 -28.41 -13.97 33.10
C ASN A 667 -28.40 -13.14 34.40
N PHE A 668 -27.24 -12.61 34.81
CA PHE A 668 -27.01 -12.00 36.13
C PHE A 668 -28.08 -10.98 36.56
N CYS A 669 -28.54 -10.14 35.65
CA CYS A 669 -29.54 -9.12 35.93
C CYS A 669 -30.89 -9.71 36.42
N ILE A 670 -31.32 -10.84 35.87
CA ILE A 670 -32.57 -11.51 36.27
C ILE A 670 -32.41 -12.10 37.67
N ASN A 671 -31.30 -12.80 37.91
CA ASN A 671 -31.05 -13.49 39.18
C ASN A 671 -30.99 -12.50 40.37
N GLN A 672 -30.41 -11.32 40.17
CA GLN A 672 -30.43 -10.28 41.21
C GLN A 672 -31.81 -9.64 41.40
N CYS A 673 -32.57 -9.38 40.34
CA CYS A 673 -33.91 -8.80 40.48
C CYS A 673 -34.91 -9.76 41.13
N VAL A 674 -34.77 -11.07 40.92
CA VAL A 674 -35.59 -12.09 41.59
C VAL A 674 -35.25 -12.19 43.08
N ARG A 675 -33.96 -12.03 43.46
CA ARG A 675 -33.55 -11.98 44.87
C ARG A 675 -34.09 -10.75 45.62
N LEU A 676 -34.25 -9.61 44.95
CA LEU A 676 -34.83 -8.39 45.55
C LEU A 676 -36.37 -8.43 45.65
N LYS A 677 -37.03 -9.48 45.14
CA LYS A 677 -38.47 -9.74 45.29
C LYS A 677 -38.81 -10.66 46.47
N LYS A 678 -37.80 -11.34 47.04
CA LYS A 678 -37.91 -12.06 48.32
C LYS A 678 -37.38 -11.15 49.41
#